data_AF-A0A2N9N316-F1
#
_entry.id   AF-A0A2N9N316-F1
#
_cell.length_a   1.000
_cell.length_b   1.000
_cell.length_c   1.000
_cell.angle_alpha   90.00
_cell.angle_beta   90.00
_cell.angle_gamma   90.00
#
_symmetry.space_group_name_H-M   'P 1'
#
loop_
_entity.id
_entity.type
_entity.pdbx_description
1 polymer ?
#
loop_
_entity_poly.entity_id
_entity_poly.type
_entity_poly.pdbx_seq_one_letter_code
_entity_poly.pdbx_strand_id
1 'polypeptide(L)'
;MLGGRAAGQNPPEYYADQKVLAFRLPADATLPKPTVTASGGNLNADALSDGDILSSAIDLPAAAETGGISWIQFDYGRPVTVRGLTLATPAGAWYYKGLTVDLRADAPPTLFRLESSNDGQTWRDTGAKIQSGIPERTSSVDSVRARYFRFVSVKQPPAEPRRLRRFERADPPPPASIAVRELVLRHESTVHSFEEKAAFFPNSSYYALPSGTAGTDIAVQTAGEIDLTSRMRSDGGLDWTPPAGEWLVLRLGYSLTGAMNRPASPEATGLEVDKLDKEAVKRYMDTYLGMYRDASGGLLGQHGLRAMMFDSWEASHANWTPKILQDFRRMRGYDPTPWLPALAGYVVESPERSDAFLWDWRRTLQQLLKENHYDYLTGVLHSIGMIRYGEAQEEQFAAMGDGMEMKQSADVPMGATWLVNRPGDIEGVYFNDLQESASVAHIYGQNLVGCESLTGGPAYGTAPWNLKATADEILLAGANRFVIHTSTHQPVSKGPGVTLGVGQYFTRNETWAEQAKPWVDYLSRASFMLQQGRAASDVAVFYGEAVPIVAAYRDTYPAIPEGLRYDYVNADVILNKLTVRGGAVTTDTGMAYRALFIGHGAERISLPVLRKMRDMVRDGAVLIGPRPQGSPSLADNADEVKTILDALWPGGPVTSVGKGRVFAAADSTAALQAIQLAPDFTYTKPNPDSQVMFIHRRLSNGDAYFLSNRLDRAETIDASFRVIGLKAELWDPATGLMAPAAYRIEGDRTHVTVPLDRFGTVFVVFRQPAGGGRSRTLPQTSLQTVMELTGPWQVTFQADRGAPATATFETLADFRENPDPGVRYFSGIATYSKDVQLPALRAGAHVWLDLGQVNDLAEVWVNGKSVGTAWKPPYRVDIGSAVVAGANRIEIKAVNLWVNRLIGDVQPGVTRKYTFTWADGKPLPVGVGGRGGRGAGMPYRADSPLRASGLMGPVRIFRESPL
;
A
#
# COMPACT_ATOMS: atom_id res chain seq x y z
N MET A 1 9.56 14.98 -0.07
CA MET A 1 10.77 14.30 0.45
C MET A 1 10.48 13.56 1.76
N LEU A 2 10.10 12.29 1.68
CA LEU A 2 10.01 11.36 2.83
C LEU A 2 11.39 10.84 3.25
N GLY A 3 12.39 11.71 3.23
CA GLY A 3 13.76 11.48 3.72
C GLY A 3 14.36 12.76 4.27
N GLY A 4 13.53 13.63 4.85
CA GLY A 4 13.96 14.93 5.37
C GLY A 4 14.99 14.78 6.50
N ARG A 5 15.94 15.71 6.52
CA ARG A 5 16.97 15.87 7.57
C ARG A 5 16.33 15.85 8.95
N ALA A 6 16.93 15.16 9.92
CA ALA A 6 16.57 15.32 11.32
C ALA A 6 16.76 16.80 11.72
N ALA A 7 15.82 17.36 12.48
CA ALA A 7 15.94 18.74 12.93
C ALA A 7 17.20 18.91 13.81
N GLY A 8 18.13 19.76 13.38
CA GLY A 8 19.33 20.12 14.15
C GLY A 8 20.62 19.35 13.83
N GLN A 9 20.63 18.43 12.85
CA GLN A 9 21.86 17.78 12.38
C GLN A 9 22.07 18.03 10.87
N ASN A 10 23.21 18.64 10.51
CA ASN A 10 23.64 18.70 9.12
C ASN A 10 24.34 17.38 8.78
N PRO A 11 23.91 16.62 7.75
CA PRO A 11 24.63 15.44 7.32
C PRO A 11 26.07 15.84 6.91
N PRO A 12 27.07 14.94 7.06
CA PRO A 12 28.42 15.22 6.59
C PRO A 12 28.41 15.51 5.08
N GLU A 13 29.34 16.33 4.62
CA GLU A 13 29.54 16.57 3.20
C GLU A 13 30.44 15.47 2.62
N TYR A 14 30.06 14.92 1.46
CA TYR A 14 30.87 13.98 0.71
C TYR A 14 30.63 14.20 -0.78
N TYR A 15 31.70 14.21 -1.55
CA TYR A 15 31.68 14.23 -3.00
C TYR A 15 32.82 13.36 -3.52
N ALA A 16 32.54 12.60 -4.58
CA ALA A 16 33.57 11.89 -5.32
C ALA A 16 33.30 11.95 -6.83
N ASP A 17 34.36 12.15 -7.60
CA ASP A 17 34.32 12.07 -9.06
C ASP A 17 34.08 10.64 -9.54
N GLN A 18 33.33 10.50 -10.65
CA GLN A 18 33.22 9.25 -11.37
C GLN A 18 33.69 9.38 -12.83
N LYS A 19 33.14 10.33 -13.58
CA LYS A 19 33.38 10.47 -15.02
C LYS A 19 33.52 11.92 -15.42
N VAL A 20 34.41 12.18 -16.37
CA VAL A 20 34.56 13.49 -17.01
C VAL A 20 34.42 13.27 -18.50
N LEU A 21 33.32 13.74 -19.07
CA LEU A 21 32.98 13.51 -20.47
C LEU A 21 33.02 14.83 -21.23
N ALA A 22 33.38 14.81 -22.50
CA ALA A 22 33.25 15.97 -23.36
C ALA A 22 32.51 15.64 -24.65
N PHE A 23 31.59 16.51 -25.04
CA PHE A 23 30.86 16.42 -26.31
C PHE A 23 30.68 17.80 -26.92
N ARG A 24 30.53 17.84 -28.25
CA ARG A 24 30.38 19.10 -29.00
C ARG A 24 29.02 19.73 -28.74
N LEU A 25 29.03 21.04 -28.59
CA LEU A 25 27.83 21.86 -28.64
C LEU A 25 27.62 22.40 -30.07
N PRO A 26 26.38 22.67 -30.49
CA PRO A 26 26.11 23.36 -31.76
C PRO A 26 26.66 24.79 -31.76
N ALA A 27 26.93 25.36 -32.94
CA ALA A 27 27.57 26.68 -33.05
C ALA A 27 26.73 27.86 -32.53
N ASP A 28 25.45 27.65 -32.20
CA ASP A 28 24.52 28.62 -31.62
C ASP A 28 24.16 28.31 -30.15
N ALA A 29 25.02 27.57 -29.44
CA ALA A 29 24.71 26.93 -28.15
C ALA A 29 24.42 27.83 -26.94
N THR A 30 24.76 29.12 -26.99
CA THR A 30 24.55 30.03 -25.86
C THR A 30 23.39 30.98 -26.09
N LEU A 31 22.40 30.96 -25.19
CA LEU A 31 21.36 32.00 -25.14
C LEU A 31 21.95 33.31 -24.58
N PRO A 32 21.66 34.47 -25.19
CA PRO A 32 22.04 35.76 -24.61
C PRO A 32 21.27 36.02 -23.31
N LYS A 33 21.80 36.84 -22.40
CA LYS A 33 21.07 37.23 -21.18
C LYS A 33 19.77 37.98 -21.55
N PRO A 34 18.58 37.48 -21.15
CA PRO A 34 17.31 38.13 -21.46
C PRO A 34 17.01 39.26 -20.50
N THR A 35 16.14 40.19 -20.90
CA THR A 35 15.41 41.05 -19.97
C THR A 35 14.20 40.27 -19.44
N VAL A 36 14.12 40.11 -18.12
CA VAL A 36 13.04 39.35 -17.47
C VAL A 36 12.03 40.30 -16.86
N THR A 37 10.74 40.06 -17.10
CA THR A 37 9.63 40.76 -16.46
C THR A 37 8.58 39.76 -15.98
N ALA A 38 7.70 40.17 -15.07
CA ALA A 38 6.61 39.31 -14.58
C ALA A 38 5.30 40.09 -14.51
N SER A 39 4.17 39.38 -14.49
CA SER A 39 2.83 39.97 -14.32
C SER A 39 2.62 40.59 -12.94
N GLY A 40 3.48 40.27 -11.96
CA GLY A 40 3.48 40.83 -10.61
C GLY A 40 4.54 40.17 -9.72
N GLY A 41 4.63 40.62 -8.46
CA GLY A 41 5.58 40.11 -7.46
C GLY A 41 6.90 40.88 -7.41
N ASN A 42 7.76 40.52 -6.46
CA ASN A 42 9.12 41.06 -6.35
C ASN A 42 10.08 40.20 -7.19
N LEU A 43 10.58 40.76 -8.29
CA LEU A 43 11.45 40.05 -9.23
C LEU A 43 12.92 40.20 -8.84
N ASN A 44 13.58 39.10 -8.48
CA ASN A 44 15.03 38.97 -8.58
C ASN A 44 15.39 38.13 -9.81
N ALA A 45 15.58 38.79 -10.95
CA ALA A 45 15.82 38.12 -12.23
C ALA A 45 17.13 37.32 -12.26
N ASP A 46 18.17 37.80 -11.56
CA ASP A 46 19.46 37.11 -11.52
C ASP A 46 19.38 35.79 -10.74
N ALA A 47 18.52 35.73 -9.71
CA ALA A 47 18.29 34.51 -8.93
C ALA A 47 17.50 33.42 -9.66
N LEU A 48 16.86 33.72 -10.81
CA LEU A 48 16.15 32.69 -11.59
C LEU A 48 17.09 31.72 -12.32
N SER A 49 18.39 31.97 -12.31
CA SER A 49 19.40 31.21 -13.06
C SER A 49 20.76 31.14 -12.36
N ASP A 50 20.82 31.37 -11.05
CA ASP A 50 22.08 31.35 -10.27
C ASP A 50 22.45 29.94 -9.75
N GLY A 51 21.56 28.96 -9.94
CA GLY A 51 21.72 27.58 -9.48
C GLY A 51 21.34 27.35 -8.01
N ASP A 52 20.80 28.35 -7.31
CA ASP A 52 20.27 28.17 -5.94
C ASP A 52 18.82 27.66 -5.96
N ILE A 53 18.68 26.33 -5.95
CA ILE A 53 17.37 25.68 -5.87
C ILE A 53 16.78 25.63 -4.44
N LEU A 54 17.42 26.24 -3.44
CA LEU A 54 16.98 26.23 -2.04
C LEU A 54 16.23 27.52 -1.68
N SER A 55 16.69 28.66 -2.18
CA SER A 55 16.11 29.98 -1.92
C SER A 55 15.02 30.34 -2.94
N SER A 56 13.99 31.08 -2.51
CA SER A 56 12.98 31.60 -3.45
C SER A 56 13.52 32.81 -4.21
N ALA A 57 13.44 32.80 -5.54
CA ALA A 57 13.85 33.90 -6.42
C ALA A 57 12.71 34.89 -6.72
N ILE A 58 11.48 34.38 -6.84
CA ILE A 58 10.26 35.19 -7.03
C ILE A 58 9.05 34.52 -6.37
N ASP A 59 8.20 35.32 -5.74
CA ASP A 59 6.83 34.95 -5.38
C ASP A 59 5.87 35.55 -6.41
N LEU A 60 5.53 34.78 -7.45
CA LEU A 60 4.66 35.22 -8.54
C LEU A 60 3.20 35.24 -8.06
N PRO A 61 2.52 36.39 -7.94
CA PRO A 61 1.12 36.42 -7.53
C PRO A 61 0.26 35.64 -8.52
N ALA A 62 -0.57 34.73 -8.02
CA ALA A 62 -1.57 34.07 -8.85
C ALA A 62 -2.62 35.10 -9.29
N ALA A 63 -3.20 34.93 -10.48
CA ALA A 63 -4.27 35.81 -10.95
C ALA A 63 -5.41 35.88 -9.91
N ALA A 64 -6.14 37.00 -9.88
CA ALA A 64 -7.23 37.18 -8.91
C ALA A 64 -8.42 36.25 -9.22
N GLU A 65 -8.78 36.11 -10.49
CA GLU A 65 -9.94 35.37 -10.97
C GLU A 65 -9.54 34.03 -11.59
N THR A 66 -10.39 33.01 -11.44
CA THR A 66 -10.25 31.72 -12.13
C THR A 66 -10.21 31.94 -13.63
N GLY A 67 -9.27 31.29 -14.33
CA GLY A 67 -9.03 31.50 -15.76
C GLY A 67 -8.13 32.70 -16.08
N GLY A 68 -7.85 33.58 -15.11
CA GLY A 68 -6.83 34.62 -15.25
C GLY A 68 -5.42 34.03 -15.34
N ILE A 69 -4.49 34.78 -15.94
CA ILE A 69 -3.10 34.33 -16.14
C ILE A 69 -2.10 35.08 -15.25
N SER A 70 -1.10 34.36 -14.77
CA SER A 70 0.14 34.92 -14.22
C SER A 70 1.29 34.50 -15.11
N TRP A 71 2.28 35.38 -15.30
CA TRP A 71 3.37 35.08 -16.21
C TRP A 71 4.73 35.65 -15.80
N ILE A 72 5.79 34.98 -16.27
CA ILE A 72 7.17 35.46 -16.30
C ILE A 72 7.60 35.48 -17.77
N GLN A 73 8.16 36.59 -18.24
CA GLN A 73 8.50 36.83 -19.64
C GLN A 73 10.00 37.09 -19.79
N PHE A 74 10.57 36.49 -20.84
CA PHE A 74 11.95 36.66 -21.27
C PHE A 74 11.96 37.37 -22.63
N ASP A 75 12.59 38.55 -22.72
CA ASP A 75 12.92 39.23 -23.98
C ASP A 75 14.43 39.10 -24.25
N TYR A 76 14.78 38.36 -25.30
CA TYR A 76 16.18 38.16 -25.70
C TYR A 76 16.73 39.26 -26.60
N GLY A 77 15.93 40.27 -26.95
CA GLY A 77 16.30 41.36 -27.87
C GLY A 77 16.39 40.94 -29.35
N ARG A 78 16.58 39.63 -29.61
CA ARG A 78 16.64 39.00 -30.94
C ARG A 78 16.00 37.61 -30.90
N PRO A 79 15.58 37.04 -32.05
CA PRO A 79 15.13 35.67 -32.10
C PRO A 79 16.23 34.68 -31.68
N VAL A 80 15.90 33.81 -30.74
CA VAL A 80 16.72 32.69 -30.24
C VAL A 80 15.92 31.40 -30.35
N THR A 81 16.61 30.25 -30.33
CA THR A 81 15.96 28.93 -30.35
C THR A 81 16.01 28.30 -28.97
N VAL A 82 14.84 27.94 -28.44
CA VAL A 82 14.66 27.26 -27.14
C VAL A 82 14.23 25.82 -27.37
N ARG A 83 14.86 24.89 -26.65
CA ARG A 83 14.63 23.43 -26.74
C ARG A 83 14.38 22.72 -25.41
N GLY A 84 14.51 23.46 -24.31
CA GLY A 84 14.14 22.97 -23.00
C GLY A 84 13.76 24.11 -22.07
N LEU A 85 13.18 23.75 -20.95
CA LEU A 85 12.99 24.66 -19.82
C LEU A 85 13.08 23.86 -18.52
N THR A 86 13.73 24.46 -17.52
CA THR A 86 13.88 23.92 -16.17
C THR A 86 13.15 24.83 -15.20
N LEU A 87 12.41 24.23 -14.27
CA LEU A 87 11.66 24.90 -13.22
C LEU A 87 12.06 24.29 -11.87
N ALA A 88 12.56 25.11 -10.96
CA ALA A 88 12.69 24.76 -9.55
C ALA A 88 11.66 25.52 -8.71
N THR A 89 11.01 24.79 -7.80
CA THR A 89 9.98 25.34 -6.90
C THR A 89 10.14 24.75 -5.50
N PRO A 90 9.61 25.39 -4.44
CA PRO A 90 9.51 24.72 -3.16
C PRO A 90 8.71 23.41 -3.31
N ALA A 91 9.36 22.29 -3.00
CA ALA A 91 8.76 20.97 -3.15
C ALA A 91 8.16 20.46 -1.85
N GLY A 92 6.92 19.95 -1.93
CA GLY A 92 6.31 19.11 -0.90
C GLY A 92 6.74 17.63 -1.02
N ALA A 93 6.14 16.75 -0.22
CA ALA A 93 6.23 15.31 -0.51
C ALA A 93 5.10 14.95 -1.47
N TRP A 94 5.40 14.97 -2.76
CA TRP A 94 4.46 14.69 -3.82
C TRP A 94 4.86 13.42 -4.56
N TYR A 95 3.90 12.61 -4.95
CA TYR A 95 4.09 11.47 -5.84
C TYR A 95 3.33 11.76 -7.13
N TYR A 96 3.73 11.14 -8.24
CA TYR A 96 3.24 11.52 -9.56
C TYR A 96 2.82 10.33 -10.39
N LYS A 97 1.72 10.45 -11.13
CA LYS A 97 1.31 9.56 -12.22
C LYS A 97 1.45 10.34 -13.53
N GLY A 98 2.59 10.17 -14.21
CA GLY A 98 2.97 11.05 -15.32
C GLY A 98 3.10 12.49 -14.83
N LEU A 99 2.37 13.43 -15.44
CA LEU A 99 2.28 14.82 -14.97
C LEU A 99 1.12 15.07 -13.98
N THR A 100 0.43 14.06 -13.47
CA THR A 100 -0.64 14.27 -12.46
C THR A 100 -0.15 13.94 -11.05
N VAL A 101 -0.54 14.70 -10.03
CA VAL A 101 -0.15 14.43 -8.62
C VAL A 101 -1.01 13.31 -8.03
N ASP A 102 -0.34 12.45 -7.28
CA ASP A 102 -0.88 11.31 -6.57
C ASP A 102 -1.09 11.62 -5.06
N LEU A 103 -2.32 12.08 -4.78
CA LEU A 103 -3.17 11.87 -3.59
C LEU A 103 -2.66 12.08 -2.14
N ARG A 104 -1.58 12.81 -1.86
CA ARG A 104 -1.25 13.19 -0.46
C ARG A 104 -1.19 14.70 -0.18
N ALA A 105 -1.84 15.53 -1.01
CA ALA A 105 -1.62 16.98 -1.04
C ALA A 105 -2.67 17.89 -0.45
N ASP A 106 -2.15 18.92 0.23
CA ASP A 106 -2.89 20.10 0.66
C ASP A 106 -3.35 20.92 -0.59
N ALA A 107 -2.52 21.16 -1.61
CA ALA A 107 -2.94 21.89 -2.81
C ALA A 107 -2.44 21.25 -4.12
N PRO A 108 -3.18 21.34 -5.24
CA PRO A 108 -2.73 20.83 -6.53
C PRO A 108 -1.48 21.58 -7.02
N PRO A 109 -0.58 20.92 -7.78
CA PRO A 109 0.59 21.56 -8.36
C PRO A 109 0.14 22.65 -9.34
N THR A 110 0.95 23.69 -9.47
CA THR A 110 0.72 24.72 -10.48
C THR A 110 1.24 24.23 -11.82
N LEU A 111 0.35 24.12 -12.80
CA LEU A 111 0.71 23.81 -14.18
C LEU A 111 1.06 25.09 -14.93
N PHE A 112 2.17 25.05 -15.64
CA PHE A 112 2.64 26.11 -16.51
C PHE A 112 2.74 25.62 -17.94
N ARG A 113 2.49 26.52 -18.88
CA ARG A 113 2.81 26.35 -20.30
C ARG A 113 3.82 27.38 -20.74
N LEU A 114 4.59 27.05 -21.78
CA LEU A 114 5.46 28.00 -22.45
C LEU A 114 4.76 28.56 -23.69
N GLU A 115 4.71 29.88 -23.79
CA GLU A 115 4.27 30.61 -24.97
C GLU A 115 5.47 31.32 -25.61
N SER A 116 5.37 31.59 -26.91
CA SER A 116 6.38 32.32 -27.68
C SER A 116 5.77 33.44 -28.50
N SER A 117 6.56 34.48 -28.78
CA SER A 117 6.16 35.61 -29.61
C SER A 117 7.37 36.25 -30.32
N ASN A 118 7.13 36.79 -31.51
CA ASN A 118 8.13 37.57 -32.25
C ASN A 118 7.96 39.08 -32.08
N ASP A 119 6.76 39.54 -31.72
CA ASP A 119 6.37 40.94 -31.64
C ASP A 119 6.04 41.39 -30.19
N GLY A 120 6.00 40.47 -29.23
CA GLY A 120 5.62 40.69 -27.84
C GLY A 120 4.11 40.85 -27.61
N GLN A 121 3.29 40.75 -28.68
CA GLN A 121 1.85 41.00 -28.66
C GLN A 121 1.05 39.74 -29.03
N THR A 122 1.47 39.04 -30.08
CA THR A 122 0.85 37.83 -30.56
C THR A 122 1.56 36.62 -29.94
N TRP A 123 0.85 35.92 -29.06
CA TRP A 123 1.39 34.77 -28.32
C TRP A 123 0.92 33.45 -28.91
N ARG A 124 1.84 32.50 -29.06
CA ARG A 124 1.56 31.13 -29.52
C ARG A 124 1.97 30.15 -28.45
N ASP A 125 1.06 29.24 -28.10
CA ASP A 125 1.38 28.10 -27.24
C ASP A 125 2.40 27.21 -27.97
N THR A 126 3.49 26.88 -27.27
CA THR A 126 4.55 26.00 -27.81
C THR A 126 4.21 24.52 -27.63
N GLY A 127 3.17 24.20 -26.87
CA GLY A 127 2.82 22.83 -26.46
C GLY A 127 3.62 22.33 -25.25
N ALA A 128 4.74 22.98 -24.90
CA ALA A 128 5.56 22.60 -23.76
C ALA A 128 4.86 22.95 -22.44
N LYS A 129 4.84 21.96 -21.53
CA LYS A 129 4.18 22.04 -20.23
C LYS A 129 5.12 21.55 -19.14
N ILE A 130 5.06 22.22 -18.00
CA ILE A 130 5.79 21.84 -16.79
C ILE A 130 4.95 22.19 -15.57
N GLN A 131 5.23 21.60 -14.43
CA GLN A 131 4.50 21.88 -13.20
C GLN A 131 5.40 21.88 -11.98
N SER A 132 4.90 22.50 -10.91
CA SER A 132 5.55 22.50 -9.60
C SER A 132 5.40 21.17 -8.85
N GLY A 133 6.18 21.02 -7.77
CA GLY A 133 6.04 19.97 -6.75
C GLY A 133 7.12 18.88 -6.75
N ILE A 134 8.11 18.94 -7.62
CA ILE A 134 9.42 18.35 -7.29
C ILE A 134 10.43 19.48 -7.17
N PRO A 135 11.58 19.26 -6.48
CA PRO A 135 12.55 20.33 -6.25
C PRO A 135 12.95 21.02 -7.55
N GLU A 136 13.14 20.24 -8.60
CA GLU A 136 13.47 20.66 -9.95
C GLU A 136 12.79 19.72 -10.94
N ARG A 137 12.24 20.27 -12.01
CA ARG A 137 11.71 19.53 -13.15
C ARG A 137 12.17 20.18 -14.43
N THR A 138 12.25 19.38 -15.49
CA THR A 138 12.60 19.87 -16.81
C THR A 138 11.61 19.38 -17.88
N SER A 139 11.28 20.25 -18.84
CA SER A 139 10.46 19.93 -20.01
C SER A 139 11.24 20.17 -21.29
N SER A 140 11.14 19.24 -22.24
CA SER A 140 11.52 19.46 -23.64
C SER A 140 10.64 20.52 -24.30
N VAL A 141 11.20 21.23 -25.29
CA VAL A 141 10.52 22.21 -26.14
C VAL A 141 10.90 21.93 -27.60
N ASP A 142 9.95 22.00 -28.54
CA ASP A 142 10.16 21.61 -29.94
C ASP A 142 10.86 22.70 -30.77
N SER A 143 12.13 22.99 -30.45
CA SER A 143 12.99 23.90 -31.23
C SER A 143 12.30 25.20 -31.62
N VAL A 144 11.72 25.88 -30.63
CA VAL A 144 10.92 27.08 -30.86
C VAL A 144 11.84 28.28 -31.04
N ARG A 145 11.78 28.91 -32.22
CA ARG A 145 12.53 30.12 -32.52
C ARG A 145 11.68 31.37 -32.36
N ALA A 146 12.00 32.20 -31.37
CA ALA A 146 11.27 33.43 -31.07
C ALA A 146 12.15 34.45 -30.34
N ARG A 147 11.74 35.72 -30.31
CA ARG A 147 12.40 36.76 -29.50
C ARG A 147 11.92 36.74 -28.05
N TYR A 148 10.61 36.55 -27.87
CA TYR A 148 9.95 36.59 -26.58
C TYR A 148 9.47 35.19 -26.20
N PHE A 149 9.66 34.84 -24.94
CA PHE A 149 9.11 33.64 -24.33
C PHE A 149 8.38 34.00 -23.06
N ARG A 150 7.25 33.36 -22.80
CA ARG A 150 6.43 33.62 -21.61
C ARG A 150 6.03 32.32 -20.95
N PHE A 151 6.36 32.22 -19.68
CA PHE A 151 5.97 31.14 -18.80
C PHE A 151 4.64 31.49 -18.15
N VAL A 152 3.58 30.77 -18.49
CA VAL A 152 2.19 31.14 -18.17
C VAL A 152 1.55 30.10 -17.26
N SER A 153 1.06 30.54 -16.10
CA SER A 153 0.14 29.77 -15.26
C SER A 153 -1.26 30.35 -15.40
N VAL A 154 -2.24 29.48 -15.63
CA VAL A 154 -3.67 29.84 -15.59
C VAL A 154 -4.20 29.47 -14.22
N LYS A 155 -4.86 30.41 -13.52
CA LYS A 155 -5.47 30.13 -12.22
C LYS A 155 -6.53 29.07 -12.38
N GLN A 156 -6.27 27.90 -11.81
CA GLN A 156 -7.19 26.78 -11.81
C GLN A 156 -8.38 27.09 -10.87
N PRO A 157 -9.58 26.54 -11.17
CA PRO A 157 -10.66 26.55 -10.19
C PRO A 157 -10.20 25.87 -8.88
N PRO A 158 -10.84 26.17 -7.73
CA PRO A 158 -10.64 25.37 -6.53
C PRO A 158 -10.83 23.88 -6.86
N ALA A 159 -9.97 23.02 -6.33
CA ALA A 159 -10.17 21.59 -6.47
C ALA A 159 -11.53 21.21 -5.85
N GLU A 160 -12.30 20.36 -6.52
CA GLU A 160 -13.46 19.70 -5.91
C GLU A 160 -12.97 19.00 -4.62
N PRO A 161 -13.62 19.21 -3.47
CA PRO A 161 -13.15 18.66 -2.20
C PRO A 161 -13.05 17.14 -2.31
N ARG A 162 -11.82 16.64 -2.34
CA ARG A 162 -11.59 15.20 -2.31
C ARG A 162 -11.55 14.81 -0.84
N ARG A 163 -12.44 13.91 -0.43
CA ARG A 163 -12.32 13.25 0.88
C ARG A 163 -11.06 12.38 0.84
N LEU A 164 -9.91 12.97 1.16
CA LEU A 164 -8.71 12.24 1.51
C LEU A 164 -9.04 11.43 2.77
N ARG A 165 -9.20 10.14 2.56
CA ARG A 165 -9.85 9.17 3.45
C ARG A 165 -9.09 8.90 4.76
N ARG A 166 -8.14 9.72 5.21
CA ARG A 166 -7.37 9.42 6.43
C ARG A 166 -6.93 10.59 7.29
N PHE A 167 -6.87 11.77 6.72
CA PHE A 167 -6.73 13.02 7.45
C PHE A 167 -7.78 13.94 6.85
N GLU A 168 -8.86 14.22 7.58
CA GLU A 168 -9.82 15.27 7.19
C GLU A 168 -9.07 16.61 7.15
N ARG A 169 -8.45 16.90 6.01
CA ARG A 169 -8.05 18.24 5.62
C ARG A 169 -9.04 18.64 4.53
N ALA A 170 -9.69 19.78 4.72
CA ALA A 170 -10.23 20.47 3.56
C ALA A 170 -9.04 20.78 2.65
N ASP A 171 -9.14 20.48 1.35
CA ASP A 171 -8.13 20.88 0.37
C ASP A 171 -7.98 22.42 0.45
N PRO A 172 -6.82 22.98 0.81
CA PRO A 172 -6.65 24.42 0.77
C PRO A 172 -6.91 25.00 -0.62
N PRO A 173 -7.33 26.27 -0.68
CA PRO A 173 -7.54 26.96 -1.94
C PRO A 173 -6.24 26.97 -2.77
N PRO A 174 -6.34 27.12 -4.10
CA PRO A 174 -5.17 27.35 -4.95
C PRO A 174 -4.26 28.43 -4.35
N PRO A 175 -2.93 28.28 -4.46
CA PRO A 175 -2.00 29.18 -3.80
C PRO A 175 -2.18 30.63 -4.28
N ALA A 176 -2.18 31.59 -3.36
CA ALA A 176 -2.29 33.02 -3.68
C ALA A 176 -1.02 33.58 -4.35
N SER A 177 0.13 32.93 -4.15
CA SER A 177 1.40 33.19 -4.83
C SER A 177 2.10 31.88 -5.16
N ILE A 178 2.86 31.88 -6.25
CA ILE A 178 3.64 30.74 -6.70
C ILE A 178 5.12 31.07 -6.51
N ALA A 179 5.76 30.37 -5.58
CA ALA A 179 7.19 30.52 -5.34
C ALA A 179 7.98 29.79 -6.44
N VAL A 180 8.82 30.54 -7.15
CA VAL A 180 9.77 30.02 -8.15
C VAL A 180 11.18 30.27 -7.64
N ARG A 181 11.97 29.21 -7.60
CA ARG A 181 13.39 29.24 -7.19
C ARG A 181 14.30 29.39 -8.39
N GLU A 182 14.01 28.66 -9.45
CA GLU A 182 14.77 28.71 -10.69
C GLU A 182 13.82 28.58 -11.88
N LEU A 183 14.09 29.32 -12.96
CA LEU A 183 13.38 29.21 -14.23
C LEU A 183 14.34 29.50 -15.38
N VAL A 184 14.86 28.45 -15.99
CA VAL A 184 15.89 28.53 -17.04
C VAL A 184 15.32 28.00 -18.34
N LEU A 185 15.35 28.81 -19.41
CA LEU A 185 15.14 28.34 -20.77
C LEU A 185 16.45 27.79 -21.31
N ARG A 186 16.41 26.61 -21.93
CA ARG A 186 17.59 25.88 -22.42
C ARG A 186 17.67 25.91 -23.93
N HIS A 187 18.89 26.04 -24.44
CA HIS A 187 19.17 25.91 -25.86
C HIS A 187 19.25 24.44 -26.28
N GLU A 188 19.80 23.61 -25.42
CA GLU A 188 20.15 22.23 -25.70
C GLU A 188 18.91 21.33 -25.77
N SER A 189 18.99 20.29 -26.59
CA SER A 189 17.98 19.24 -26.61
C SER A 189 17.92 18.56 -25.25
N THR A 190 16.75 18.65 -24.64
CA THR A 190 16.57 18.33 -23.23
C THR A 190 15.65 17.13 -23.08
N VAL A 191 16.08 16.12 -22.31
CA VAL A 191 15.24 14.96 -21.98
C VAL A 191 14.08 15.43 -21.11
N HIS A 192 12.85 15.16 -21.57
CA HIS A 192 11.66 15.54 -20.83
C HIS A 192 11.58 14.79 -19.50
N SER A 193 11.42 15.51 -18.39
CA SER A 193 11.34 14.97 -17.02
C SER A 193 12.52 14.04 -16.68
N PHE A 194 13.74 14.45 -17.05
CA PHE A 194 14.93 13.63 -16.86
C PHE A 194 15.20 13.34 -15.38
N GLU A 195 14.83 14.23 -14.46
CA GLU A 195 15.01 14.05 -13.02
C GLU A 195 14.24 12.81 -12.53
N GLU A 196 13.03 12.62 -13.04
CA GLU A 196 12.20 11.45 -12.75
C GLU A 196 12.71 10.20 -13.47
N LYS A 197 13.07 10.33 -14.76
CA LYS A 197 13.56 9.22 -15.58
C LYS A 197 14.96 8.73 -15.15
N ALA A 198 15.80 9.61 -14.60
CA ALA A 198 17.09 9.30 -14.00
C ALA A 198 16.99 8.88 -12.52
N ALA A 199 15.77 8.72 -11.99
CA ALA A 199 15.49 8.26 -10.64
C ALA A 199 15.99 9.15 -9.49
N PHE A 200 16.18 10.46 -9.72
CA PHE A 200 16.27 11.42 -8.61
C PHE A 200 14.94 11.54 -7.86
N PHE A 201 13.84 11.29 -8.58
CA PHE A 201 12.49 11.25 -8.02
C PHE A 201 11.66 10.14 -8.69
N PRO A 202 10.80 9.40 -7.95
CA PRO A 202 9.98 8.36 -8.55
C PRO A 202 8.78 8.91 -9.30
N ASN A 203 8.32 8.17 -10.32
CA ASN A 203 7.05 8.43 -11.00
C ASN A 203 6.26 7.12 -11.16
N SER A 204 5.03 7.10 -10.67
CA SER A 204 4.10 5.96 -10.68
C SER A 204 3.57 5.62 -12.09
N SER A 205 3.91 6.41 -13.13
CA SER A 205 3.57 6.07 -14.52
C SER A 205 4.59 6.68 -15.50
N TYR A 206 5.74 6.02 -15.64
CA TYR A 206 6.80 6.44 -16.56
C TYR A 206 6.36 6.52 -18.03
N TYR A 207 5.50 5.62 -18.49
CA TYR A 207 5.02 5.62 -19.88
C TYR A 207 3.97 6.71 -20.17
N ALA A 208 3.44 7.37 -19.14
CA ALA A 208 2.59 8.55 -19.30
C ALA A 208 3.41 9.85 -19.40
N LEU A 209 4.72 9.80 -19.17
CA LEU A 209 5.60 10.93 -19.43
C LEU A 209 5.87 11.05 -20.94
N PRO A 210 5.82 12.26 -21.52
CA PRO A 210 6.24 12.48 -22.89
C PRO A 210 7.70 12.05 -23.10
N SER A 211 8.01 11.48 -24.26
CA SER A 211 9.40 11.24 -24.66
C SER A 211 10.14 12.52 -25.09
N GLY A 212 9.42 13.63 -25.28
CA GLY A 212 9.94 14.84 -25.95
C GLY A 212 9.80 14.71 -27.47
N THR A 213 9.73 15.84 -28.19
CA THR A 213 9.09 15.85 -29.52
C THR A 213 9.93 16.43 -30.69
N ALA A 214 11.11 17.03 -30.48
CA ALA A 214 12.06 17.38 -31.57
C ALA A 214 13.45 17.83 -31.07
N GLY A 215 14.49 17.71 -31.92
CA GLY A 215 15.84 18.26 -31.69
C GLY A 215 17.01 17.29 -31.90
N THR A 216 16.84 16.21 -32.65
CA THR A 216 17.89 15.19 -32.91
C THR A 216 19.15 15.76 -33.57
N ASP A 217 19.00 16.82 -34.35
CA ASP A 217 20.08 17.41 -35.14
C ASP A 217 21.21 18.01 -34.29
N ILE A 218 20.94 18.27 -33.00
CA ILE A 218 21.92 18.76 -32.02
C ILE A 218 22.02 17.84 -30.79
N ALA A 219 21.44 16.64 -30.86
CA ALA A 219 21.57 15.65 -29.79
C ALA A 219 23.04 15.20 -29.66
N VAL A 220 23.43 14.85 -28.43
CA VAL A 220 24.76 14.29 -28.16
C VAL A 220 24.91 12.99 -28.95
N GLN A 221 25.97 12.89 -29.73
CA GLN A 221 26.27 11.69 -30.52
C GLN A 221 27.23 10.81 -29.73
N THR A 222 26.89 9.54 -29.52
CA THR A 222 27.73 8.58 -28.77
C THR A 222 29.11 8.43 -29.40
N ALA A 223 29.21 8.45 -30.73
CA ALA A 223 30.48 8.38 -31.46
C ALA A 223 31.35 9.65 -31.34
N GLY A 224 30.78 10.77 -30.87
CA GLY A 224 31.47 12.06 -30.71
C GLY A 224 31.88 12.38 -29.28
N GLU A 225 31.54 11.52 -28.31
CA GLU A 225 31.88 11.71 -26.90
C GLU A 225 33.34 11.31 -26.63
N ILE A 226 34.02 12.11 -25.81
CA ILE A 226 35.40 11.87 -25.37
C ILE A 226 35.40 11.65 -23.85
N ASP A 227 35.84 10.48 -23.40
CA ASP A 227 36.09 10.20 -21.98
C ASP A 227 37.42 10.85 -21.56
N LEU A 228 37.33 11.92 -20.77
CA LEU A 228 38.43 12.70 -20.23
C LEU A 228 38.75 12.36 -18.78
N THR A 229 38.18 11.30 -18.19
CA THR A 229 38.37 10.98 -16.77
C THR A 229 39.85 10.87 -16.38
N SER A 230 40.68 10.24 -17.22
CA SER A 230 42.12 10.09 -16.97
C SER A 230 42.92 11.40 -17.09
N ARG A 231 42.31 12.45 -17.65
CA ARG A 231 42.90 13.79 -17.85
C ARG A 231 42.57 14.74 -16.71
N MET A 232 41.65 14.36 -15.84
CA MET A 232 41.30 15.11 -14.65
C MET A 232 42.27 14.79 -13.52
N ARG A 233 42.97 15.80 -13.02
CA ARG A 233 43.91 15.70 -11.91
C ARG A 233 43.18 15.76 -10.57
N SER A 234 43.83 15.26 -9.51
CA SER A 234 43.27 15.26 -8.15
C SER A 234 43.02 16.65 -7.57
N ASP A 235 43.64 17.69 -8.12
CA ASP A 235 43.41 19.10 -7.74
C ASP A 235 42.20 19.73 -8.46
N GLY A 236 41.51 18.97 -9.31
CA GLY A 236 40.39 19.44 -10.13
C GLY A 236 40.80 20.06 -11.47
N GLY A 237 42.10 20.19 -11.77
CA GLY A 237 42.57 20.68 -13.07
C GLY A 237 42.40 19.64 -14.18
N LEU A 238 42.01 20.08 -15.38
CA LEU A 238 41.81 19.23 -16.56
C LEU A 238 42.94 19.43 -17.59
N ASP A 239 43.73 18.38 -17.84
CA ASP A 239 44.79 18.37 -18.86
C ASP A 239 44.26 17.90 -20.22
N TRP A 240 43.57 18.80 -20.92
CA TRP A 240 42.99 18.51 -22.22
C TRP A 240 43.13 19.68 -23.19
N THR A 241 43.59 19.40 -24.42
CA THR A 241 43.55 20.34 -25.54
C THR A 241 42.36 19.98 -26.43
N PRO A 242 41.25 20.74 -26.39
CA PRO A 242 40.08 20.43 -27.18
C PRO A 242 40.33 20.64 -28.69
N PRO A 243 39.79 19.76 -29.56
CA PRO A 243 39.71 20.07 -30.99
C PRO A 243 38.90 21.34 -31.24
N ALA A 244 39.11 22.00 -32.38
CA ALA A 244 38.35 23.21 -32.74
C ALA A 244 36.82 23.00 -32.68
N GLY A 245 36.13 23.99 -32.10
CA GLY A 245 34.68 23.98 -31.84
C GLY A 245 34.37 24.30 -30.38
N GLU A 246 33.09 24.45 -30.07
CA GLU A 246 32.61 24.58 -28.69
C GLU A 246 32.31 23.20 -28.10
N TRP A 247 32.77 22.97 -26.87
CA TRP A 247 32.64 21.70 -26.17
C TRP A 247 32.05 21.93 -24.78
N LEU A 248 31.13 21.05 -24.39
CA LEU A 248 30.72 20.94 -23.01
C LEU A 248 31.58 19.88 -22.33
N VAL A 249 32.12 20.19 -21.16
CA VAL A 249 32.78 19.23 -20.28
C VAL A 249 31.83 18.90 -19.12
N LEU A 250 31.33 17.67 -19.09
CA LEU A 250 30.43 17.16 -18.06
C LEU A 250 31.24 16.41 -17.00
N ARG A 251 31.44 17.02 -15.83
CA ARG A 251 32.06 16.41 -14.64
C ARG A 251 30.97 15.75 -13.79
N LEU A 252 30.87 14.43 -13.88
CA LEU A 252 29.94 13.61 -13.11
C LEU A 252 30.61 13.09 -11.85
N GLY A 253 29.96 13.31 -10.73
CA GLY A 253 30.32 12.72 -9.43
C GLY A 253 29.06 12.36 -8.66
N TYR A 254 29.24 11.90 -7.42
CA TYR A 254 28.15 11.54 -6.53
C TYR A 254 28.38 12.10 -5.13
N SER A 255 27.27 12.38 -4.43
CA SER A 255 27.24 12.88 -3.06
C SER A 255 26.17 12.14 -2.25
N LEU A 256 26.03 12.48 -0.97
CA LEU A 256 25.04 11.85 -0.10
C LEU A 256 23.64 12.40 -0.37
N THR A 257 22.64 11.52 -0.32
CA THR A 257 21.22 11.93 -0.30
C THR A 257 20.85 12.67 0.99
N GLY A 258 21.62 12.46 2.06
CA GLY A 258 21.38 13.01 3.39
C GLY A 258 20.25 12.32 4.17
N ALA A 259 19.71 11.21 3.64
CA ALA A 259 18.69 10.42 4.33
C ALA A 259 19.26 9.75 5.58
N MET A 260 18.45 9.72 6.64
CA MET A 260 18.81 9.13 7.93
C MET A 260 17.69 8.22 8.42
N ASN A 261 18.05 7.19 9.20
CA ASN A 261 17.07 6.30 9.81
C ASN A 261 16.18 7.06 10.80
N ARG A 262 14.90 6.67 10.87
CA ARG A 262 13.90 7.35 11.69
C ARG A 262 12.66 6.50 11.92
N PRO A 263 11.95 6.70 13.05
CA PRO A 263 12.35 7.50 14.21
C PRO A 263 13.43 6.78 15.07
N ALA A 264 14.47 7.50 15.49
CA ALA A 264 15.49 7.01 16.43
C ALA A 264 15.96 8.14 17.36
N SER A 265 16.58 7.79 18.50
CA SER A 265 17.22 8.80 19.35
C SER A 265 18.45 9.40 18.64
N PRO A 266 18.88 10.64 18.97
CA PRO A 266 19.99 11.28 18.28
C PRO A 266 21.29 10.45 18.23
N GLU A 267 21.55 9.63 19.25
CA GLU A 267 22.74 8.76 19.36
C GLU A 267 22.63 7.49 18.50
N ALA A 268 21.42 7.11 18.11
CA ALA A 268 21.10 5.97 17.24
C ALA A 268 20.63 6.41 15.85
N THR A 269 20.72 7.71 15.54
CA THR A 269 20.42 8.28 14.22
C THR A 269 21.70 8.46 13.43
N GLY A 270 21.71 7.95 12.20
CA GLY A 270 22.81 8.06 11.26
C GLY A 270 22.32 7.98 9.81
N LEU A 271 23.27 8.09 8.87
CA LEU A 271 22.96 7.99 7.45
C LEU A 271 22.40 6.61 7.10
N GLU A 272 21.40 6.59 6.23
CA GLU A 272 20.96 5.37 5.58
C GLU A 272 22.12 4.72 4.81
N VAL A 273 22.33 3.42 5.01
CA VAL A 273 23.36 2.68 4.27
C VAL A 273 23.04 2.65 2.77
N ASP A 274 24.06 2.75 1.91
CA ASP A 274 23.91 2.54 0.46
C ASP A 274 23.37 1.13 0.19
N LYS A 275 22.09 1.08 -0.20
CA LYS A 275 21.33 -0.16 -0.44
C LYS A 275 21.69 -0.82 -1.77
N LEU A 276 22.41 -0.10 -2.64
CA LEU A 276 22.87 -0.60 -3.94
C LEU A 276 24.28 -1.19 -3.87
N ASP A 277 25.00 -1.07 -2.74
CA ASP A 277 26.32 -1.68 -2.51
C ASP A 277 26.27 -2.75 -1.42
N LYS A 278 26.44 -4.01 -1.82
CA LYS A 278 26.43 -5.17 -0.93
C LYS A 278 27.47 -5.07 0.19
N GLU A 279 28.65 -4.52 -0.09
CA GLU A 279 29.70 -4.40 0.93
C GLU A 279 29.36 -3.34 1.97
N ALA A 280 28.64 -2.28 1.57
CA ALA A 280 28.12 -1.29 2.50
C ALA A 280 27.03 -1.90 3.40
N VAL A 281 26.04 -2.61 2.80
CA VAL A 281 24.99 -3.32 3.55
C VAL A 281 25.60 -4.35 4.49
N LYS A 282 26.62 -5.09 4.07
CA LYS A 282 27.37 -6.03 4.93
C LYS A 282 27.92 -5.37 6.18
N ARG A 283 28.68 -4.27 6.04
CA ARG A 283 29.27 -3.56 7.19
C ARG A 283 28.20 -3.05 8.15
N TYR A 284 27.09 -2.52 7.61
CA TYR A 284 25.95 -2.10 8.41
C TYR A 284 25.35 -3.27 9.21
N MET A 285 25.06 -4.39 8.55
CA MET A 285 24.45 -5.55 9.18
C MET A 285 25.36 -6.25 10.19
N ASP A 286 26.66 -6.37 9.90
CA ASP A 286 27.63 -6.91 10.85
C ASP A 286 27.64 -6.10 12.16
N THR A 287 27.59 -4.76 12.04
CA THR A 287 27.53 -3.84 13.19
C THR A 287 26.21 -3.98 13.93
N TYR A 288 25.09 -3.87 13.22
CA TYR A 288 23.75 -3.90 13.81
C TYR A 288 23.45 -5.23 14.51
N LEU A 289 23.76 -6.36 13.86
CA LEU A 289 23.58 -7.69 14.47
C LEU A 289 24.56 -7.93 15.62
N GLY A 290 25.77 -7.35 15.58
CA GLY A 290 26.70 -7.34 16.70
C GLY A 290 26.08 -6.72 17.95
N MET A 291 25.48 -5.53 17.81
CA MET A 291 24.81 -4.83 18.91
C MET A 291 23.68 -5.67 19.53
N TYR A 292 22.86 -6.33 18.71
CA TYR A 292 21.78 -7.19 19.21
C TYR A 292 22.30 -8.47 19.86
N ARG A 293 23.39 -9.04 19.36
CA ARG A 293 24.03 -10.21 19.98
C ARG A 293 24.51 -9.87 21.40
N ASP A 294 25.14 -8.70 21.55
CA ASP A 294 25.64 -8.22 22.84
C ASP A 294 24.49 -7.92 23.81
N ALA A 295 23.48 -7.18 23.34
CA ALA A 295 22.34 -6.79 24.17
C ALA A 295 21.45 -7.97 24.61
N SER A 296 21.31 -8.99 23.75
CA SER A 296 20.46 -10.15 24.03
C SER A 296 21.13 -11.23 24.88
N GLY A 297 22.44 -11.13 25.14
CA GLY A 297 23.18 -12.16 25.88
C GLY A 297 23.25 -13.51 25.16
N GLY A 298 23.31 -13.51 23.83
CA GLY A 298 23.37 -14.73 23.01
C GLY A 298 22.01 -15.34 22.64
N LEU A 299 20.90 -14.64 22.87
CA LEU A 299 19.54 -15.05 22.48
C LEU A 299 19.17 -14.55 21.07
N LEU A 300 20.12 -14.59 20.14
CA LEU A 300 19.92 -14.25 18.72
C LEU A 300 19.96 -15.54 17.91
N GLY A 301 18.93 -15.81 17.09
CA GLY A 301 18.83 -17.03 16.28
C GLY A 301 17.78 -18.01 16.79
N GLN A 302 18.20 -19.17 17.33
CA GLN A 302 17.28 -20.27 17.67
C GLN A 302 16.35 -19.97 18.87
N HIS A 303 16.80 -19.13 19.81
CA HIS A 303 16.06 -18.73 21.01
C HIS A 303 15.97 -17.21 21.07
N GLY A 304 14.95 -16.65 21.75
CA GLY A 304 14.76 -15.21 21.88
C GLY A 304 14.41 -14.52 20.56
N LEU A 305 15.34 -13.77 19.98
CA LEU A 305 15.17 -13.00 18.75
C LEU A 305 15.37 -13.90 17.53
N ARG A 306 14.27 -14.29 16.90
CA ARG A 306 14.26 -15.26 15.78
C ARG A 306 13.97 -14.67 14.42
N ALA A 307 13.60 -13.40 14.37
CA ALA A 307 13.21 -12.74 13.14
C ALA A 307 13.68 -11.28 13.13
N MET A 308 13.91 -10.75 11.94
CA MET A 308 14.07 -9.33 11.71
C MET A 308 13.00 -8.88 10.71
N MET A 309 12.34 -7.76 11.03
CA MET A 309 11.41 -7.08 10.14
C MET A 309 12.18 -6.03 9.36
N PHE A 310 12.00 -6.03 8.04
CA PHE A 310 12.34 -4.87 7.21
C PHE A 310 11.03 -4.19 6.84
N ASP A 311 10.86 -3.01 7.43
CA ASP A 311 9.68 -2.17 7.32
C ASP A 311 9.49 -1.61 5.90
N SER A 312 8.39 -0.91 5.66
CA SER A 312 8.18 -0.18 4.40
C SER A 312 9.23 0.93 4.20
N TRP A 313 9.34 1.45 2.97
CA TRP A 313 10.48 2.27 2.57
C TRP A 313 10.30 3.78 2.82
N GLU A 314 11.05 4.36 3.77
CA GLU A 314 11.21 5.82 3.92
C GLU A 314 12.68 6.31 3.93
N ALA A 315 13.53 5.67 3.13
CA ALA A 315 14.98 5.93 3.06
C ALA A 315 15.42 6.90 1.93
N SER A 316 14.48 7.71 1.39
CA SER A 316 14.71 8.55 0.18
C SER A 316 15.02 7.72 -1.07
N HIS A 317 15.49 8.37 -2.14
CA HIS A 317 15.83 7.73 -3.41
C HIS A 317 17.33 7.92 -3.71
N ALA A 318 17.99 6.82 -4.08
CA ALA A 318 19.36 6.82 -4.55
C ALA A 318 19.37 6.28 -5.99
N ASN A 319 20.11 6.95 -6.87
CA ASN A 319 20.28 6.57 -8.27
C ASN A 319 21.73 6.30 -8.66
N TRP A 320 22.63 6.22 -7.67
CA TRP A 320 24.06 6.03 -7.89
C TRP A 320 24.69 5.16 -6.78
N THR A 321 25.69 4.38 -7.15
CA THR A 321 26.62 3.68 -6.24
C THR A 321 27.98 3.55 -6.93
N PRO A 322 29.14 3.48 -6.23
CA PRO A 322 30.45 3.53 -6.89
C PRO A 322 30.66 2.50 -8.01
N LYS A 323 30.03 1.31 -7.89
CA LYS A 323 30.16 0.20 -8.85
C LYS A 323 29.10 0.22 -9.97
N ILE A 324 28.21 1.22 -10.00
CA ILE A 324 27.03 1.22 -10.89
C ILE A 324 27.37 1.01 -12.37
N LEU A 325 28.46 1.60 -12.88
CA LEU A 325 28.84 1.45 -14.28
C LEU A 325 29.34 0.03 -14.62
N GLN A 326 29.94 -0.66 -13.64
CA GLN A 326 30.35 -2.06 -13.80
C GLN A 326 29.12 -2.97 -13.76
N ASP A 327 28.23 -2.75 -12.79
CA ASP A 327 27.01 -3.53 -12.61
C ASP A 327 26.03 -3.34 -13.77
N PHE A 328 25.91 -2.12 -14.28
CA PHE A 328 25.12 -1.85 -15.48
C PHE A 328 25.63 -2.66 -16.68
N ARG A 329 26.93 -2.65 -16.95
CA ARG A 329 27.52 -3.47 -18.04
C ARG A 329 27.22 -4.95 -17.85
N ARG A 330 27.36 -5.46 -16.62
CA ARG A 330 27.07 -6.85 -16.26
C ARG A 330 25.60 -7.21 -16.52
N MET A 331 24.67 -6.32 -16.16
CA MET A 331 23.22 -6.60 -16.21
C MET A 331 22.57 -6.29 -17.56
N ARG A 332 23.05 -5.27 -18.29
CA ARG A 332 22.46 -4.77 -19.54
C ARG A 332 23.25 -5.18 -20.79
N GLY A 333 24.52 -5.57 -20.63
CA GLY A 333 25.34 -6.05 -21.74
C GLY A 333 25.92 -4.98 -22.66
N TYR A 334 25.84 -3.69 -22.29
CA TYR A 334 26.47 -2.59 -23.03
C TYR A 334 27.08 -1.53 -22.10
N ASP A 335 27.98 -0.69 -22.64
CA ASP A 335 28.63 0.38 -21.90
C ASP A 335 27.69 1.58 -21.69
N PRO A 336 27.36 1.96 -20.44
CA PRO A 336 26.53 3.14 -20.17
C PRO A 336 27.25 4.48 -20.37
N THR A 337 28.58 4.49 -20.47
CA THR A 337 29.39 5.73 -20.45
C THR A 337 28.93 6.76 -21.49
N PRO A 338 28.72 6.39 -22.77
CA PRO A 338 28.25 7.33 -23.80
C PRO A 338 26.83 7.88 -23.59
N TRP A 339 26.11 7.35 -22.61
CA TRP A 339 24.71 7.67 -22.31
C TRP A 339 24.55 8.45 -21.01
N LEU A 340 25.61 8.59 -20.21
CA LEU A 340 25.57 9.33 -18.96
C LEU A 340 25.12 10.80 -19.09
N PRO A 341 25.33 11.52 -20.21
CA PRO A 341 24.74 12.84 -20.40
C PRO A 341 23.21 12.86 -20.25
N ALA A 342 22.51 11.76 -20.54
CA ALA A 342 21.06 11.66 -20.33
C ALA A 342 20.65 11.76 -18.85
N LEU A 343 21.52 11.35 -17.92
CA LEU A 343 21.28 11.53 -16.47
C LEU A 343 21.35 13.01 -16.04
N ALA A 344 22.01 13.86 -16.84
CA ALA A 344 22.06 15.31 -16.67
C ALA A 344 21.07 16.05 -17.60
N GLY A 345 20.15 15.31 -18.22
CA GLY A 345 19.07 15.86 -19.03
C GLY A 345 19.43 16.18 -20.47
N TYR A 346 20.60 15.81 -20.97
CA TYR A 346 20.95 15.96 -22.38
C TYR A 346 20.39 14.82 -23.22
N VAL A 347 19.76 15.11 -24.35
CA VAL A 347 19.33 14.07 -25.30
C VAL A 347 20.56 13.46 -25.96
N VAL A 348 20.70 12.15 -25.83
CA VAL A 348 21.73 11.32 -26.50
C VAL A 348 21.07 10.57 -27.65
N GLU A 349 21.58 10.79 -28.87
CA GLU A 349 21.08 10.30 -30.16
C GLU A 349 19.64 10.72 -30.50
N SER A 350 18.65 10.25 -29.73
CA SER A 350 17.26 10.68 -29.84
C SER A 350 16.55 10.63 -28.47
N PRO A 351 15.42 11.34 -28.31
CA PRO A 351 14.66 11.29 -27.05
C PRO A 351 14.21 9.87 -26.68
N GLU A 352 13.79 9.06 -27.66
CA GLU A 352 13.36 7.67 -27.44
C GLU A 352 14.52 6.78 -26.96
N ARG A 353 15.73 6.99 -27.50
CA ARG A 353 16.91 6.20 -27.12
C ARG A 353 17.45 6.61 -25.76
N SER A 354 17.39 7.91 -25.44
CA SER A 354 17.67 8.42 -24.09
C SER A 354 16.69 7.84 -23.07
N ASP A 355 15.38 7.82 -23.39
CA ASP A 355 14.35 7.22 -22.54
C ASP A 355 14.57 5.72 -22.32
N ALA A 356 14.99 5.00 -23.37
CA ALA A 356 15.29 3.57 -23.30
C ALA A 356 16.54 3.28 -22.44
N PHE A 357 17.59 4.09 -22.56
CA PHE A 357 18.74 4.04 -21.65
C PHE A 357 18.32 4.33 -20.20
N LEU A 358 17.52 5.37 -19.97
CA LEU A 358 17.06 5.73 -18.63
C LEU A 358 16.14 4.65 -18.04
N TRP A 359 15.39 3.92 -18.88
CA TRP A 359 14.67 2.73 -18.43
C TRP A 359 15.64 1.63 -17.99
N ASP A 360 16.68 1.33 -18.77
CA ASP A 360 17.73 0.35 -18.39
C ASP A 360 18.45 0.77 -17.10
N TRP A 361 18.66 2.07 -16.90
CA TRP A 361 19.23 2.65 -15.69
C TRP A 361 18.35 2.34 -14.49
N ARG A 362 17.06 2.71 -14.56
CA ARG A 362 16.09 2.43 -13.49
C ARG A 362 15.97 0.94 -13.20
N ARG A 363 15.94 0.09 -14.22
CA ARG A 363 15.87 -1.37 -14.03
C ARG A 363 17.14 -1.94 -13.38
N THR A 364 18.31 -1.36 -13.65
CA THR A 364 19.57 -1.70 -12.97
C THR A 364 19.52 -1.34 -11.49
N LEU A 365 19.01 -0.15 -11.14
CA LEU A 365 18.83 0.25 -9.74
C LEU A 365 17.90 -0.72 -8.99
N GLN A 366 16.77 -1.10 -9.59
CA GLN A 366 15.82 -2.05 -8.99
C GLN A 366 16.46 -3.41 -8.72
N GLN A 367 17.21 -3.95 -9.69
CA GLN A 367 17.85 -5.27 -9.54
C GLN A 367 19.03 -5.24 -8.57
N LEU A 368 19.77 -4.13 -8.49
CA LEU A 368 20.81 -3.94 -7.48
C LEU A 368 20.23 -3.82 -6.07
N LEU A 369 19.15 -3.07 -5.90
CA LEU A 369 18.45 -2.98 -4.60
C LEU A 369 18.01 -4.37 -4.13
N LYS A 370 17.44 -5.17 -5.03
CA LYS A 370 17.09 -6.57 -4.76
C LYS A 370 18.32 -7.42 -4.37
N GLU A 371 19.35 -7.46 -5.23
CA GLU A 371 20.53 -8.33 -5.07
C GLU A 371 21.34 -7.97 -3.82
N ASN A 372 21.60 -6.67 -3.62
CA ASN A 372 22.57 -6.18 -2.65
C ASN A 372 21.96 -5.85 -1.29
N HIS A 373 20.65 -5.60 -1.24
CA HIS A 373 19.92 -5.41 0.01
C HIS A 373 19.06 -6.62 0.36
N TYR A 374 17.92 -6.81 -0.32
CA TYR A 374 16.90 -7.76 0.14
C TYR A 374 17.36 -9.22 0.17
N ASP A 375 18.00 -9.71 -0.90
CA ASP A 375 18.50 -11.08 -0.96
C ASP A 375 19.68 -11.30 -0.02
N TYR A 376 20.57 -10.31 0.08
CA TYR A 376 21.69 -10.35 1.02
C TYR A 376 21.21 -10.42 2.47
N LEU A 377 20.22 -9.62 2.85
CA LEU A 377 19.65 -9.61 4.20
C LEU A 377 19.07 -10.97 4.57
N THR A 378 18.30 -11.60 3.68
CA THR A 378 17.83 -12.98 3.90
C THR A 378 19.01 -13.91 4.16
N GLY A 379 20.03 -13.89 3.29
CA GLY A 379 21.19 -14.77 3.42
C GLY A 379 21.94 -14.59 4.74
N VAL A 380 22.13 -13.35 5.19
CA VAL A 380 22.78 -13.05 6.48
C VAL A 380 21.94 -13.58 7.64
N LEU A 381 20.63 -13.35 7.65
CA LEU A 381 19.75 -13.80 8.74
C LEU A 381 19.68 -15.33 8.82
N HIS A 382 19.57 -16.00 7.67
CA HIS A 382 19.61 -17.47 7.60
C HIS A 382 20.92 -18.03 8.15
N SER A 383 22.06 -17.36 7.89
CA SER A 383 23.37 -17.80 8.40
C SER A 383 23.49 -17.81 9.93
N ILE A 384 22.60 -17.08 10.62
CA ILE A 384 22.52 -17.03 12.09
C ILE A 384 21.22 -17.63 12.63
N GLY A 385 20.48 -18.39 11.81
CA GLY A 385 19.26 -19.10 12.23
C GLY A 385 18.05 -18.19 12.48
N MET A 386 18.02 -17.00 11.90
CA MET A 386 16.89 -16.07 11.94
C MET A 386 16.15 -16.05 10.60
N ILE A 387 14.88 -15.64 10.63
CA ILE A 387 14.06 -15.44 9.44
C ILE A 387 13.82 -13.95 9.15
N ARG A 388 13.46 -13.63 7.91
CA ARG A 388 13.11 -12.29 7.45
C ARG A 388 11.59 -12.14 7.25
N TYR A 389 11.01 -11.15 7.92
CA TYR A 389 9.76 -10.53 7.48
C TYR A 389 10.12 -9.34 6.59
N GLY A 390 9.44 -9.19 5.46
CA GLY A 390 9.82 -8.19 4.46
C GLY A 390 8.63 -7.47 3.86
N GLU A 391 8.50 -6.20 4.20
CA GLU A 391 7.72 -5.25 3.43
C GLU A 391 8.50 -4.71 2.23
N ALA A 392 7.88 -3.83 1.45
CA ALA A 392 8.53 -3.16 0.31
C ALA A 392 8.06 -1.71 0.17
N GLN A 393 7.05 -1.50 -0.65
CA GLN A 393 6.57 -0.17 -1.03
C GLN A 393 5.48 0.35 -0.07
N GLU A 394 4.60 -0.55 0.41
CA GLU A 394 3.33 -0.27 1.12
C GLU A 394 2.33 0.55 0.28
N GLU A 395 2.68 1.79 -0.04
CA GLU A 395 1.90 2.71 -0.84
C GLU A 395 2.82 3.51 -1.77
N GLN A 396 2.29 3.96 -2.92
CA GLN A 396 3.02 4.76 -3.91
C GLN A 396 4.24 4.01 -4.49
N PHE A 397 5.18 4.74 -5.08
CA PHE A 397 6.46 4.21 -5.57
C PHE A 397 7.58 4.75 -4.67
N ALA A 398 7.63 4.26 -3.43
CA ALA A 398 8.50 4.75 -2.36
C ALA A 398 9.99 4.40 -2.55
N ALA A 399 10.29 3.21 -3.08
CA ALA A 399 11.64 2.75 -3.40
C ALA A 399 11.79 2.55 -4.90
N MET A 400 12.96 2.78 -5.48
CA MET A 400 13.28 2.36 -6.86
C MET A 400 13.52 0.84 -6.92
N GLY A 401 12.49 0.06 -6.63
CA GLY A 401 12.49 -1.40 -6.57
C GLY A 401 11.14 -1.98 -7.02
N ASP A 402 11.17 -3.20 -7.54
CA ASP A 402 9.95 -3.97 -7.80
C ASP A 402 9.50 -4.68 -6.50
N GLY A 403 8.24 -4.49 -6.09
CA GLY A 403 7.74 -4.95 -4.80
C GLY A 403 7.79 -6.48 -4.63
N MET A 404 7.45 -7.22 -5.69
CA MET A 404 7.58 -8.69 -5.69
C MET A 404 9.05 -9.12 -5.56
N GLU A 405 9.97 -8.53 -6.32
CA GLU A 405 11.41 -8.81 -6.25
C GLU A 405 12.00 -8.52 -4.87
N MET A 406 11.60 -7.43 -4.21
CA MET A 406 12.05 -7.07 -2.85
C MET A 406 11.58 -8.13 -1.82
N LYS A 407 10.40 -8.70 -2.04
CA LYS A 407 9.77 -9.67 -1.13
C LYS A 407 10.12 -11.12 -1.43
N GLN A 408 10.60 -11.48 -2.62
CA GLN A 408 10.71 -12.87 -3.08
C GLN A 408 11.62 -13.77 -2.24
N SER A 409 12.63 -13.19 -1.57
CA SER A 409 13.55 -13.92 -0.68
C SER A 409 13.16 -13.83 0.79
N ALA A 410 12.09 -13.12 1.16
CA ALA A 410 11.62 -13.08 2.53
C ALA A 410 11.06 -14.46 2.92
N ASP A 411 11.23 -14.87 4.18
CA ASP A 411 10.53 -16.04 4.73
C ASP A 411 9.04 -15.74 4.93
N VAL A 412 8.72 -14.49 5.22
CA VAL A 412 7.35 -13.96 5.31
C VAL A 412 7.26 -12.66 4.51
N PRO A 413 6.85 -12.71 3.21
CA PRO A 413 6.49 -11.51 2.48
C PRO A 413 5.32 -10.82 3.19
N MET A 414 5.39 -9.51 3.31
CA MET A 414 4.49 -8.73 4.15
C MET A 414 4.09 -7.43 3.44
N GLY A 415 2.89 -6.97 3.72
CA GLY A 415 2.43 -5.62 3.38
C GLY A 415 1.71 -5.00 4.56
N ALA A 416 1.07 -3.86 4.37
CA ALA A 416 0.31 -3.21 5.44
C ALA A 416 -1.18 -3.12 5.13
N THR A 417 -1.99 -3.02 6.18
CA THR A 417 -3.37 -2.59 6.07
C THR A 417 -3.77 -1.78 7.28
N TRP A 418 -4.40 -0.70 6.94
CA TRP A 418 -4.70 0.42 7.78
C TRP A 418 -6.23 0.38 7.99
N LEU A 419 -6.76 0.74 9.18
CA LEU A 419 -8.19 0.65 9.48
C LEU A 419 -9.05 1.37 8.41
N VAL A 420 -10.05 0.67 7.88
CA VAL A 420 -10.99 1.20 6.88
C VAL A 420 -11.88 2.28 7.49
N ASN A 421 -12.35 3.19 6.64
CA ASN A 421 -13.25 4.26 7.06
C ASN A 421 -14.68 3.78 7.37
N ARG A 422 -15.16 2.80 6.61
CA ARG A 422 -16.51 2.24 6.74
C ARG A 422 -16.41 0.72 6.73
N PRO A 423 -17.03 0.02 7.70
CA PRO A 423 -17.09 -1.44 7.67
C PRO A 423 -17.65 -1.95 6.34
N GLY A 424 -16.95 -2.90 5.72
CA GLY A 424 -17.33 -3.48 4.43
C GLY A 424 -16.51 -2.94 3.25
N ASP A 425 -16.00 -1.71 3.33
CA ASP A 425 -15.14 -1.11 2.30
C ASP A 425 -13.84 -1.91 2.13
N ILE A 426 -13.16 -1.66 1.00
CA ILE A 426 -11.81 -2.15 0.67
C ILE A 426 -10.95 -0.91 0.36
N GLU A 427 -9.80 -0.78 1.02
CA GLU A 427 -8.82 0.27 0.75
C GLU A 427 -7.82 -0.27 -0.29
N GLY A 428 -8.07 0.06 -1.56
CA GLY A 428 -7.48 -0.63 -2.71
C GLY A 428 -5.95 -0.70 -2.71
N VAL A 429 -5.26 0.37 -2.29
CA VAL A 429 -3.79 0.39 -2.27
C VAL A 429 -3.21 -0.68 -1.35
N TYR A 430 -3.75 -0.82 -0.15
CA TYR A 430 -3.34 -1.81 0.85
C TYR A 430 -3.80 -3.21 0.45
N PHE A 431 -4.98 -3.33 -0.15
CA PHE A 431 -5.46 -4.60 -0.69
C PHE A 431 -4.53 -5.12 -1.80
N ASN A 432 -4.02 -4.24 -2.65
CA ASN A 432 -3.08 -4.58 -3.72
C ASN A 432 -1.67 -4.88 -3.18
N ASP A 433 -1.19 -4.20 -2.13
CA ASP A 433 0.08 -4.52 -1.46
C ASP A 433 0.06 -5.91 -0.78
N LEU A 434 -1.07 -6.26 -0.15
CA LEU A 434 -1.25 -7.60 0.41
C LEU A 434 -1.40 -8.67 -0.68
N GLN A 435 -2.11 -8.39 -1.78
CA GLN A 435 -2.18 -9.32 -2.91
C GLN A 435 -0.83 -9.51 -3.60
N GLU A 436 0.01 -8.47 -3.68
CA GLU A 436 1.40 -8.59 -4.12
C GLU A 436 2.16 -9.57 -3.23
N SER A 437 2.07 -9.39 -1.91
CA SER A 437 2.73 -10.25 -0.92
C SER A 437 2.22 -11.69 -0.95
N ALA A 438 0.92 -11.89 -1.17
CA ALA A 438 0.31 -13.20 -1.35
C ALA A 438 0.77 -13.87 -2.65
N SER A 439 0.82 -13.12 -3.76
CA SER A 439 1.31 -13.62 -5.05
C SER A 439 2.76 -14.10 -4.93
N VAL A 440 3.61 -13.36 -4.21
CA VAL A 440 4.97 -13.79 -3.87
C VAL A 440 4.94 -15.12 -3.10
N ALA A 441 4.19 -15.19 -2.00
CA ALA A 441 4.13 -16.40 -1.17
C ALA A 441 3.62 -17.64 -1.92
N HIS A 442 2.71 -17.47 -2.87
CA HIS A 442 2.16 -18.54 -3.71
C HIS A 442 3.21 -19.05 -4.71
N ILE A 443 3.89 -18.13 -5.39
CA ILE A 443 4.78 -18.45 -6.52
C ILE A 443 6.17 -18.90 -6.05
N TYR A 444 6.70 -18.30 -4.98
CA TYR A 444 8.03 -18.61 -4.45
C TYR A 444 8.01 -19.60 -3.28
N GLY A 445 6.83 -19.93 -2.74
CA GLY A 445 6.62 -21.08 -1.86
C GLY A 445 6.69 -20.80 -0.35
N GLN A 446 6.71 -19.53 0.06
CA GLN A 446 6.72 -19.15 1.48
C GLN A 446 5.45 -19.57 2.22
N ASN A 447 4.30 -19.59 1.53
CA ASN A 447 2.95 -19.84 2.05
C ASN A 447 2.44 -18.83 3.10
N LEU A 448 3.31 -18.31 3.95
CA LEU A 448 3.00 -17.29 4.95
C LEU A 448 3.01 -15.91 4.33
N VAL A 449 2.00 -15.11 4.68
CA VAL A 449 1.85 -13.73 4.23
C VAL A 449 1.55 -12.87 5.44
N GLY A 450 2.50 -12.00 5.79
CA GLY A 450 2.39 -11.06 6.90
C GLY A 450 1.54 -9.86 6.55
N CYS A 451 0.99 -9.20 7.57
CA CYS A 451 0.34 -7.90 7.42
C CYS A 451 0.64 -7.00 8.63
N GLU A 452 1.20 -5.81 8.43
CA GLU A 452 1.11 -4.73 9.43
C GLU A 452 -0.38 -4.36 9.53
N SER A 453 -1.02 -4.83 10.60
CA SER A 453 -2.48 -4.94 10.62
C SER A 453 -3.12 -3.85 11.45
N LEU A 454 -4.17 -3.25 10.90
CA LEU A 454 -5.15 -2.37 11.56
C LEU A 454 -4.61 -0.98 11.93
N THR A 455 -3.55 -0.49 11.28
CA THR A 455 -2.92 0.81 11.60
C THR A 455 -3.92 1.97 11.57
N GLY A 456 -3.87 2.83 12.59
CA GLY A 456 -4.73 4.01 12.73
C GLY A 456 -6.02 3.79 13.53
N GLY A 457 -7.09 4.49 13.14
CA GLY A 457 -8.40 4.48 13.82
C GLY A 457 -8.57 5.54 14.93
N PRO A 458 -9.80 5.70 15.45
CA PRO A 458 -10.08 6.68 16.51
C PRO A 458 -9.33 6.33 17.81
N ALA A 459 -8.76 7.35 18.47
CA ALA A 459 -7.94 7.18 19.67
C ALA A 459 -8.66 6.44 20.80
N TYR A 460 -8.27 5.20 21.11
CA TYR A 460 -8.96 4.34 22.09
C TYR A 460 -10.45 4.12 21.79
N GLY A 461 -10.86 4.29 20.52
CA GLY A 461 -12.25 4.28 20.06
C GLY A 461 -12.63 3.03 19.28
N THR A 462 -11.86 1.95 19.41
CA THR A 462 -12.05 0.68 18.69
C THR A 462 -12.17 -0.51 19.65
N ALA A 463 -13.13 -1.38 19.36
CA ALA A 463 -13.31 -2.72 19.91
C ALA A 463 -13.20 -3.77 18.79
N PRO A 464 -13.07 -5.07 19.09
CA PRO A 464 -13.00 -6.14 18.09
C PRO A 464 -14.06 -6.06 16.97
N TRP A 465 -15.30 -5.70 17.28
CA TRP A 465 -16.34 -5.54 16.25
C TRP A 465 -16.00 -4.44 15.23
N ASN A 466 -15.40 -3.33 15.67
CA ASN A 466 -14.97 -2.25 14.76
C ASN A 466 -13.80 -2.68 13.87
N LEU A 467 -12.98 -3.63 14.32
CA LEU A 467 -11.77 -4.09 13.63
C LEU A 467 -12.06 -5.23 12.65
N LYS A 468 -13.16 -5.97 12.86
CA LYS A 468 -13.45 -7.20 12.11
C LYS A 468 -13.48 -6.99 10.60
N ALA A 469 -14.17 -5.96 10.10
CA ALA A 469 -14.33 -5.78 8.65
C ALA A 469 -13.00 -5.55 7.91
N THR A 470 -12.03 -4.88 8.54
CA THR A 470 -10.66 -4.71 8.03
C THR A 470 -9.85 -6.00 8.17
N ALA A 471 -10.01 -6.75 9.28
CA ALA A 471 -9.37 -8.06 9.38
C ALA A 471 -9.86 -9.03 8.29
N ASP A 472 -11.14 -8.96 7.94
CA ASP A 472 -11.72 -9.76 6.85
C ASP A 472 -11.14 -9.35 5.49
N GLU A 473 -10.94 -8.05 5.25
CA GLU A 473 -10.26 -7.53 4.06
C GLU A 473 -8.82 -8.05 3.96
N ILE A 474 -8.06 -7.99 5.06
CA ILE A 474 -6.69 -8.51 5.15
C ILE A 474 -6.66 -9.99 4.72
N LEU A 475 -7.59 -10.80 5.23
CA LEU A 475 -7.72 -12.22 4.90
C LEU A 475 -8.13 -12.45 3.43
N LEU A 476 -9.05 -11.64 2.89
CA LEU A 476 -9.49 -11.71 1.50
C LEU A 476 -8.39 -11.32 0.50
N ALA A 477 -7.46 -10.45 0.90
CA ALA A 477 -6.30 -10.09 0.10
C ALA A 477 -5.24 -11.20 0.03
N GLY A 478 -5.35 -12.23 0.88
CA GLY A 478 -4.45 -13.38 0.94
C GLY A 478 -3.47 -13.36 2.12
N ALA A 479 -3.48 -12.31 2.95
CA ALA A 479 -2.70 -12.31 4.17
C ALA A 479 -3.24 -13.34 5.17
N ASN A 480 -2.34 -14.10 5.78
CA ASN A 480 -2.70 -15.19 6.67
C ASN A 480 -1.88 -15.18 7.97
N ARG A 481 -1.24 -14.05 8.29
CA ARG A 481 -0.51 -13.81 9.53
C ARG A 481 -0.60 -12.33 9.94
N PHE A 482 -1.44 -12.05 10.93
CA PHE A 482 -1.58 -10.71 11.49
C PHE A 482 -0.36 -10.32 12.33
N VAL A 483 0.15 -9.11 12.10
CA VAL A 483 1.11 -8.41 12.96
C VAL A 483 0.43 -7.09 13.37
N ILE A 484 -0.28 -7.10 14.50
CA ILE A 484 -1.15 -5.98 14.90
C ILE A 484 -0.31 -4.73 15.22
N HIS A 485 -0.52 -3.66 14.45
CA HIS A 485 0.03 -2.33 14.72
C HIS A 485 -0.92 -1.59 15.69
N THR A 486 -0.56 -1.29 16.94
CA THR A 486 0.59 -1.81 17.70
C THR A 486 0.17 -2.27 19.10
N SER A 487 1.05 -3.04 19.74
CA SER A 487 1.04 -3.21 21.19
C SER A 487 2.15 -2.36 21.83
N THR A 488 1.91 -1.05 21.94
CA THR A 488 2.88 -0.13 22.57
C THR A 488 3.18 -0.58 24.01
N HIS A 489 4.47 -0.72 24.35
CA HIS A 489 4.90 -1.14 25.68
C HIS A 489 4.36 -0.20 26.77
N GLN A 490 3.78 -0.78 27.82
CA GLN A 490 3.21 -0.06 28.96
C GLN A 490 4.12 -0.22 30.19
N PRO A 491 4.99 0.76 30.51
CA PRO A 491 5.84 0.72 31.70
C PRO A 491 5.06 1.00 33.00
N VAL A 492 3.83 1.50 32.90
CA VAL A 492 2.94 1.80 34.03
C VAL A 492 1.60 1.09 33.88
N SER A 493 0.94 0.77 34.99
CA SER A 493 -0.37 0.08 35.00
C SER A 493 -1.58 1.01 34.96
N LYS A 494 -1.38 2.34 35.06
CA LYS A 494 -2.47 3.30 34.91
C LYS A 494 -2.78 3.50 33.41
N GLY A 495 -3.98 3.11 33.00
CA GLY A 495 -4.42 3.17 31.60
C GLY A 495 -5.03 4.52 31.17
N PRO A 496 -5.20 4.74 29.86
CA PRO A 496 -4.78 3.84 28.77
C PRO A 496 -3.26 3.84 28.50
N GLY A 497 -2.53 4.86 28.94
CA GLY A 497 -1.08 4.84 29.05
C GLY A 497 -0.29 5.41 27.85
N VAL A 498 0.82 4.76 27.54
CA VAL A 498 1.78 5.17 26.50
C VAL A 498 1.26 4.75 25.12
N THR A 499 1.52 5.56 24.10
CA THR A 499 1.12 5.25 22.72
C THR A 499 2.17 5.74 21.73
N LEU A 500 2.26 5.09 20.57
CA LEU A 500 2.96 5.59 19.38
C LEU A 500 2.34 6.87 18.80
N GLY A 501 1.13 7.26 19.25
CA GLY A 501 0.37 8.38 18.69
C GLY A 501 -0.47 7.98 17.47
N VAL A 502 -0.27 6.77 16.95
CA VAL A 502 -1.07 6.12 15.90
C VAL A 502 -1.58 4.79 16.47
N GLY A 503 -2.87 4.50 16.25
CA GLY A 503 -3.48 3.25 16.68
C GLY A 503 -3.02 2.04 15.86
N GLN A 504 -3.44 0.83 16.19
CA GLN A 504 -4.31 0.45 17.29
C GLN A 504 -3.66 0.65 18.65
N TYR A 505 -4.52 0.79 19.66
CA TYR A 505 -4.14 0.91 21.06
C TYR A 505 -4.20 -0.46 21.76
N PHE A 506 -3.76 -1.51 21.05
CA PHE A 506 -3.92 -2.90 21.43
C PHE A 506 -2.91 -3.31 22.51
N THR A 507 -3.11 -2.80 23.72
CA THR A 507 -2.20 -2.97 24.85
C THR A 507 -2.91 -3.61 26.03
N ARG A 508 -2.13 -4.09 27.02
CA ARG A 508 -2.66 -4.61 28.30
C ARG A 508 -3.50 -3.60 29.10
N ASN A 509 -3.45 -2.31 28.75
CA ASN A 509 -4.19 -1.25 29.44
C ASN A 509 -5.50 -0.88 28.72
N GLU A 510 -5.81 -1.46 27.57
CA GLU A 510 -7.11 -1.30 26.91
C GLU A 510 -8.23 -1.84 27.81
N THR A 511 -9.41 -1.22 27.81
CA THR A 511 -10.51 -1.59 28.73
C THR A 511 -10.95 -3.04 28.57
N TRP A 512 -10.84 -3.58 27.35
CA TRP A 512 -11.22 -4.94 26.98
C TRP A 512 -10.04 -5.90 26.82
N ALA A 513 -8.84 -5.53 27.28
CA ALA A 513 -7.64 -6.36 27.13
C ALA A 513 -7.82 -7.79 27.67
N GLU A 514 -8.45 -7.92 28.85
CA GLU A 514 -8.71 -9.22 29.49
C GLU A 514 -9.81 -10.05 28.79
N GLN A 515 -10.58 -9.42 27.89
CA GLN A 515 -11.61 -10.05 27.06
C GLN A 515 -11.17 -10.23 25.60
N ALA A 516 -9.91 -9.93 25.26
CA ALA A 516 -9.43 -9.95 23.87
C ALA A 516 -9.27 -11.36 23.28
N LYS A 517 -9.28 -12.42 24.10
CA LYS A 517 -9.00 -13.79 23.65
C LYS A 517 -9.88 -14.25 22.47
N PRO A 518 -11.22 -14.08 22.47
CA PRO A 518 -12.05 -14.56 21.35
C PRO A 518 -11.77 -13.82 20.03
N TRP A 519 -11.36 -12.55 20.12
CA TRP A 519 -10.88 -11.80 18.95
C TRP A 519 -9.57 -12.39 18.41
N VAL A 520 -8.59 -12.63 19.28
CA VAL A 520 -7.32 -13.25 18.87
C VAL A 520 -7.53 -14.68 18.36
N ASP A 521 -8.46 -15.43 18.94
CA ASP A 521 -8.84 -16.77 18.46
C ASP A 521 -9.45 -16.71 17.06
N TYR A 522 -10.31 -15.72 16.77
CA TYR A 522 -10.86 -15.49 15.43
C TYR A 522 -9.74 -15.30 14.40
N LEU A 523 -8.82 -14.35 14.68
CA LEU A 523 -7.67 -14.09 13.81
C LEU A 523 -6.80 -15.34 13.64
N SER A 524 -6.57 -16.08 14.72
CA SER A 524 -5.71 -17.28 14.73
C SER A 524 -6.33 -18.44 13.96
N ARG A 525 -7.63 -18.72 14.13
CA ARG A 525 -8.33 -19.79 13.40
C ARG A 525 -8.42 -19.48 11.91
N ALA A 526 -8.76 -18.24 11.56
CA ALA A 526 -8.79 -17.81 10.16
C ALA A 526 -7.41 -17.92 9.51
N SER A 527 -6.37 -17.42 10.18
CA SER A 527 -4.97 -17.54 9.75
C SER A 527 -4.56 -19.01 9.57
N PHE A 528 -4.86 -19.87 10.55
CA PHE A 528 -4.55 -21.29 10.50
C PHE A 528 -5.16 -21.95 9.27
N MET A 529 -6.45 -21.72 9.00
CA MET A 529 -7.14 -22.29 7.84
C MET A 529 -6.55 -21.79 6.51
N LEU A 530 -6.23 -20.49 6.42
CA LEU A 530 -5.66 -19.90 5.20
C LEU A 530 -4.18 -20.24 4.96
N GLN A 531 -3.50 -20.81 5.95
CA GLN A 531 -2.16 -21.38 5.80
C GLN A 531 -2.18 -22.84 5.31
N GLN A 532 -3.32 -23.54 5.32
CA GLN A 532 -3.38 -24.95 4.94
C GLN A 532 -3.32 -25.15 3.43
N GLY A 533 -2.55 -26.11 2.94
CA GLY A 533 -2.51 -26.46 1.51
C GLY A 533 -1.82 -25.40 0.64
N ARG A 534 -2.46 -25.00 -0.47
CA ARG A 534 -1.99 -23.93 -1.36
C ARG A 534 -3.14 -23.08 -1.89
N ALA A 535 -2.84 -21.89 -2.39
CA ALA A 535 -3.84 -21.02 -2.99
C ALA A 535 -4.38 -21.61 -4.30
N ALA A 536 -5.61 -21.24 -4.65
CA ALA A 536 -6.25 -21.61 -5.91
C ALA A 536 -6.53 -20.34 -6.74
N SER A 537 -5.54 -19.94 -7.52
CA SER A 537 -5.64 -18.82 -8.47
C SER A 537 -5.66 -19.40 -9.89
N ASP A 538 -6.61 -18.93 -10.72
CA ASP A 538 -6.81 -19.43 -12.08
C ASP A 538 -6.09 -18.58 -13.13
N VAL A 539 -5.71 -17.34 -12.81
CA VAL A 539 -5.09 -16.39 -13.76
C VAL A 539 -3.79 -15.83 -13.18
N ALA A 540 -2.75 -15.76 -14.00
CA ALA A 540 -1.54 -14.99 -13.70
C ALA A 540 -1.67 -13.60 -14.36
N VAL A 541 -1.44 -12.52 -13.62
CA VAL A 541 -1.54 -11.13 -14.13
C VAL A 541 -0.17 -10.49 -14.18
N PHE A 542 0.35 -10.30 -15.40
CA PHE A 542 1.59 -9.59 -15.63
C PHE A 542 1.36 -8.08 -15.61
N TYR A 543 1.97 -7.37 -14.67
CA TYR A 543 1.79 -5.92 -14.49
C TYR A 543 2.88 -5.06 -15.15
N GLY A 544 3.77 -5.68 -15.93
CA GLY A 544 4.83 -4.98 -16.65
C GLY A 544 6.15 -4.90 -15.88
N GLU A 545 7.00 -3.95 -16.27
CA GLU A 545 8.39 -3.86 -15.83
C GLU A 545 8.81 -2.44 -15.39
N ALA A 546 7.89 -1.47 -15.43
CA ALA A 546 8.22 -0.07 -15.20
C ALA A 546 8.02 0.39 -13.75
N VAL A 547 6.93 -0.06 -13.11
CA VAL A 547 6.48 0.40 -11.80
C VAL A 547 5.91 -0.78 -10.99
N PRO A 548 5.93 -0.75 -9.65
CA PRO A 548 5.39 -1.82 -8.80
C PRO A 548 3.86 -1.86 -8.82
N ILE A 549 3.27 -2.95 -8.33
CA ILE A 549 1.82 -3.19 -8.32
C ILE A 549 1.05 -2.08 -7.60
N VAL A 550 1.54 -1.63 -6.44
CA VAL A 550 0.90 -0.56 -5.64
C VAL A 550 0.83 0.77 -6.38
N ALA A 551 1.73 1.02 -7.34
CA ALA A 551 1.71 2.19 -8.21
C ALA A 551 0.85 1.97 -9.48
N ALA A 552 0.94 0.78 -10.08
CA ALA A 552 0.18 0.42 -11.28
C ALA A 552 -1.33 0.34 -11.01
N TYR A 553 -1.71 -0.29 -9.90
CA TYR A 553 -3.10 -0.60 -9.58
C TYR A 553 -3.69 0.36 -8.55
N ARG A 554 -2.96 0.73 -7.49
CA ARG A 554 -3.41 1.60 -6.39
C ARG A 554 -4.86 1.29 -5.98
N ASP A 555 -5.85 2.05 -6.48
CA ASP A 555 -7.29 1.90 -6.16
C ASP A 555 -8.11 1.16 -7.24
N THR A 556 -7.44 0.57 -8.22
CA THR A 556 -8.01 -0.20 -9.32
C THR A 556 -7.57 -1.66 -9.26
N TYR A 557 -8.21 -2.52 -10.05
CA TYR A 557 -7.93 -3.96 -10.08
C TYR A 557 -7.81 -4.45 -11.52
N PRO A 558 -7.08 -5.55 -11.78
CA PRO A 558 -7.06 -6.22 -13.07
C PRO A 558 -8.48 -6.57 -13.54
N ALA A 559 -8.73 -6.49 -14.85
CA ALA A 559 -10.01 -6.84 -15.46
C ALA A 559 -10.25 -8.36 -15.50
N ILE A 560 -10.35 -8.97 -14.31
CA ILE A 560 -10.64 -10.38 -14.09
C ILE A 560 -12.09 -10.50 -13.59
N PRO A 561 -12.94 -11.34 -14.22
CA PRO A 561 -14.32 -11.52 -13.82
C PRO A 561 -14.50 -11.95 -12.36
N GLU A 562 -15.60 -11.51 -11.75
CA GLU A 562 -16.02 -12.01 -10.44
C GLU A 562 -16.10 -13.54 -10.44
N GLY A 563 -15.74 -14.15 -9.31
CA GLY A 563 -15.74 -15.60 -9.14
C GLY A 563 -14.45 -16.30 -9.58
N LEU A 564 -13.47 -15.57 -10.10
CA LEU A 564 -12.11 -16.06 -10.35
C LEU A 564 -11.11 -15.36 -9.43
N ARG A 565 -9.99 -16.04 -9.15
CA ARG A 565 -8.85 -15.50 -8.42
C ARG A 565 -7.61 -15.45 -9.31
N TYR A 566 -6.70 -14.54 -8.98
CA TYR A 566 -5.47 -14.34 -9.70
C TYR A 566 -4.29 -14.12 -8.75
N ASP A 567 -3.09 -14.35 -9.27
CA ASP A 567 -1.84 -13.88 -8.68
C ASP A 567 -1.19 -12.88 -9.64
N TYR A 568 -0.54 -11.85 -9.10
CA TYR A 568 0.35 -11.01 -9.88
C TYR A 568 1.64 -11.76 -10.24
N VAL A 569 2.20 -11.46 -11.41
CA VAL A 569 3.50 -11.97 -11.86
C VAL A 569 4.33 -10.81 -12.40
N ASN A 570 5.62 -10.80 -12.07
CA ASN A 570 6.58 -9.84 -12.59
C ASN A 570 7.47 -10.49 -13.66
N ALA A 571 8.45 -9.75 -14.19
CA ALA A 571 9.37 -10.29 -15.18
C ALA A 571 10.22 -11.46 -14.64
N ASP A 572 10.68 -11.41 -13.39
CA ASP A 572 11.42 -12.52 -12.77
C ASP A 572 10.59 -13.80 -12.77
N VAL A 573 9.33 -13.72 -12.34
CA VAL A 573 8.40 -14.86 -12.35
C VAL A 573 8.24 -15.43 -13.76
N ILE A 574 7.99 -14.59 -14.77
CA ILE A 574 7.83 -15.07 -16.15
C ILE A 574 9.09 -15.80 -16.62
N LEU A 575 10.26 -15.22 -16.39
CA LEU A 575 11.54 -15.76 -16.87
C LEU A 575 11.94 -17.04 -16.12
N ASN A 576 11.76 -17.05 -14.81
CA ASN A 576 12.44 -18.00 -13.92
C ASN A 576 11.50 -18.98 -13.22
N LYS A 577 10.19 -18.69 -13.12
CA LYS A 577 9.23 -19.49 -12.35
C LYS A 577 8.13 -20.13 -13.19
N LEU A 578 7.77 -19.54 -14.33
CA LEU A 578 6.69 -20.06 -15.17
C LEU A 578 7.18 -21.07 -16.22
N THR A 579 6.44 -22.18 -16.30
CA THR A 579 6.58 -23.23 -17.31
C THR A 579 5.20 -23.64 -17.84
N VAL A 580 5.12 -24.35 -18.97
CA VAL A 580 3.84 -24.81 -19.52
C VAL A 580 3.72 -26.33 -19.39
N ARG A 581 2.64 -26.79 -18.77
CA ARG A 581 2.33 -28.23 -18.60
C ARG A 581 0.85 -28.46 -18.88
N GLY A 582 0.56 -29.31 -19.86
CA GLY A 582 -0.83 -29.65 -20.23
C GLY A 582 -1.69 -28.43 -20.62
N GLY A 583 -1.08 -27.41 -21.22
CA GLY A 583 -1.75 -26.15 -21.59
C GLY A 583 -1.99 -25.16 -20.43
N ALA A 584 -1.61 -25.51 -19.20
CA ALA A 584 -1.59 -24.59 -18.07
C ALA A 584 -0.20 -23.98 -17.86
N VAL A 585 -0.16 -22.76 -17.34
CA VAL A 585 1.06 -22.09 -16.90
C VAL A 585 1.30 -22.44 -15.43
N THR A 586 2.41 -23.10 -15.11
CA THR A 586 2.67 -23.70 -13.79
C THR A 586 3.97 -23.25 -13.17
N THR A 587 4.03 -23.27 -11.83
CA THR A 587 5.24 -23.09 -11.02
C THR A 587 5.75 -24.41 -10.44
N ASP A 588 6.97 -24.42 -9.93
CA ASP A 588 7.54 -25.53 -9.14
C ASP A 588 6.83 -25.72 -7.78
N THR A 589 6.21 -24.67 -7.23
CA THR A 589 5.37 -24.72 -6.02
C THR A 589 4.01 -25.37 -6.24
N GLY A 590 3.65 -25.69 -7.48
CA GLY A 590 2.39 -26.36 -7.83
C GLY A 590 1.22 -25.39 -8.05
N MET A 591 1.49 -24.09 -8.21
CA MET A 591 0.51 -23.15 -8.77
C MET A 591 0.26 -23.50 -10.24
N ALA A 592 -0.97 -23.33 -10.69
CA ALA A 592 -1.40 -23.71 -12.04
C ALA A 592 -2.47 -22.75 -12.56
N TYR A 593 -2.06 -21.86 -13.47
CA TYR A 593 -2.88 -20.84 -14.08
C TYR A 593 -3.37 -21.30 -15.45
N ARG A 594 -4.62 -20.97 -15.77
CA ARG A 594 -5.29 -21.27 -17.04
C ARG A 594 -5.01 -20.23 -18.11
N ALA A 595 -4.60 -19.02 -17.72
CA ALA A 595 -4.21 -17.95 -18.63
C ALA A 595 -3.19 -17.01 -17.97
N LEU A 596 -2.37 -16.38 -18.81
CA LEU A 596 -1.56 -15.22 -18.48
C LEU A 596 -2.24 -13.97 -19.06
N PHE A 597 -2.59 -13.02 -18.19
CA PHE A 597 -3.21 -11.76 -18.56
C PHE A 597 -2.18 -10.62 -18.50
N ILE A 598 -2.07 -9.82 -19.56
CA ILE A 598 -1.25 -8.61 -19.62
C ILE A 598 -2.08 -7.46 -19.02
N GLY A 599 -1.74 -7.09 -17.81
CA GLY A 599 -2.39 -6.06 -17.01
C GLY A 599 -1.91 -4.64 -17.32
N HIS A 600 -2.39 -3.69 -16.50
CA HIS A 600 -2.00 -2.29 -16.57
C HIS A 600 -0.53 -2.12 -16.12
N GLY A 601 0.23 -1.26 -16.80
CA GLY A 601 1.69 -1.09 -16.57
C GLY A 601 2.58 -1.90 -17.52
N ALA A 602 2.00 -2.77 -18.35
CA ALA A 602 2.69 -3.60 -19.33
C ALA A 602 2.60 -3.05 -20.77
N GLU A 603 2.55 -1.72 -20.94
CA GLU A 603 2.43 -1.07 -22.25
C GLU A 603 3.64 -1.36 -23.16
N ARG A 604 4.80 -1.60 -22.56
CA ARG A 604 6.03 -2.05 -23.21
C ARG A 604 6.60 -3.25 -22.45
N ILE A 605 7.16 -4.21 -23.17
CA ILE A 605 7.67 -5.48 -22.63
C ILE A 605 9.05 -5.75 -23.21
N SER A 606 10.03 -6.05 -22.36
CA SER A 606 11.41 -6.34 -22.78
C SER A 606 11.50 -7.61 -23.63
N LEU A 607 12.51 -7.68 -24.49
CA LEU A 607 12.73 -8.80 -25.41
C LEU A 607 12.91 -10.15 -24.67
N PRO A 608 13.63 -10.26 -23.54
CA PRO A 608 13.70 -11.51 -22.79
C PRO A 608 12.32 -12.02 -22.36
N VAL A 609 11.46 -11.13 -21.86
CA VAL A 609 10.10 -11.48 -21.43
C VAL A 609 9.23 -11.84 -22.64
N LEU A 610 9.30 -11.09 -23.74
CA LEU A 610 8.59 -11.40 -24.99
C LEU A 610 8.99 -12.76 -25.58
N ARG A 611 10.28 -13.10 -25.57
CA ARG A 611 10.78 -14.42 -25.99
C ARG A 611 10.15 -15.52 -25.14
N LYS A 612 10.19 -15.36 -23.82
CA LYS A 612 9.61 -16.33 -22.89
C LYS A 612 8.09 -16.47 -23.06
N MET A 613 7.36 -15.37 -23.21
CA MET A 613 5.92 -15.39 -23.51
C MET A 613 5.63 -16.12 -24.82
N ARG A 614 6.38 -15.82 -25.90
CA ARG A 614 6.25 -16.51 -27.19
C ARG A 614 6.43 -18.01 -27.05
N ASP A 615 7.46 -18.43 -26.32
CA ASP A 615 7.78 -19.85 -26.15
C ASP A 615 6.70 -20.56 -25.31
N MET A 616 6.22 -19.92 -24.23
CA MET A 616 5.08 -20.44 -23.46
C MET A 616 3.80 -20.57 -24.31
N VAL A 617 3.48 -19.57 -25.14
CA VAL A 617 2.31 -19.67 -26.04
C VAL A 617 2.51 -20.83 -27.03
N ARG A 618 3.69 -20.97 -27.64
CA ARG A 618 3.99 -22.10 -28.52
C ARG A 618 3.79 -23.45 -27.84
N ASP A 619 4.11 -23.55 -26.55
CA ASP A 619 3.96 -24.77 -25.75
C ASP A 619 2.53 -25.04 -25.26
N GLY A 620 1.61 -24.10 -25.41
CA GLY A 620 0.18 -24.30 -25.09
C GLY A 620 -0.44 -23.27 -24.18
N ALA A 621 0.29 -22.25 -23.72
CA ALA A 621 -0.27 -21.22 -22.86
C ALA A 621 -1.33 -20.37 -23.58
N VAL A 622 -2.29 -19.88 -22.79
CA VAL A 622 -3.23 -18.84 -23.21
C VAL A 622 -2.73 -17.50 -22.72
N LEU A 623 -2.46 -16.59 -23.65
CA LEU A 623 -2.10 -15.19 -23.38
C LEU A 623 -3.29 -14.29 -23.69
N ILE A 624 -3.61 -13.35 -22.81
CA ILE A 624 -4.72 -12.41 -22.97
C ILE A 624 -4.16 -11.01 -22.74
N GLY A 625 -4.32 -10.12 -23.71
CA GLY A 625 -3.81 -8.76 -23.57
C GLY A 625 -3.74 -8.00 -24.89
N PRO A 626 -3.73 -6.65 -24.84
CA PRO A 626 -3.47 -5.83 -26.02
C PRO A 626 -2.03 -6.07 -26.50
N ARG A 627 -1.79 -5.72 -27.77
CA ARG A 627 -0.44 -5.74 -28.34
C ARG A 627 0.44 -4.70 -27.62
N PRO A 628 1.59 -5.08 -27.05
CA PRO A 628 2.55 -4.13 -26.50
C PRO A 628 3.08 -3.15 -27.57
N GLN A 629 3.46 -1.95 -27.15
CA GLN A 629 3.97 -0.89 -28.02
C GLN A 629 5.43 -1.07 -28.43
N GLY A 630 6.11 -2.12 -27.93
CA GLY A 630 7.52 -2.40 -28.18
C GLY A 630 8.28 -2.76 -26.90
N SER A 631 9.60 -2.76 -26.98
CA SER A 631 10.47 -2.86 -25.82
C SER A 631 10.72 -1.49 -25.19
N PRO A 632 10.90 -1.41 -23.86
CA PRO A 632 11.39 -0.21 -23.19
C PRO A 632 12.93 -0.13 -23.10
N SER A 633 13.67 -1.21 -23.42
CA SER A 633 15.12 -1.29 -23.23
C SER A 633 15.90 -0.84 -24.46
N LEU A 634 17.06 -0.21 -24.24
CA LEU A 634 17.99 0.15 -25.31
C LEU A 634 18.81 -1.07 -25.78
N ALA A 635 19.03 -2.06 -24.90
CA ALA A 635 19.78 -3.28 -25.21
C ALA A 635 19.06 -4.22 -26.18
N ASP A 636 17.75 -4.05 -26.36
CA ASP A 636 16.92 -5.00 -27.09
C ASP A 636 17.00 -4.81 -28.62
N ASN A 637 17.01 -5.92 -29.34
CA ASN A 637 16.94 -5.93 -30.79
C ASN A 637 15.51 -5.59 -31.27
N ALA A 638 15.33 -4.41 -31.87
CA ALA A 638 14.04 -3.91 -32.32
C ALA A 638 13.36 -4.78 -33.40
N ASP A 639 14.14 -5.35 -34.32
CA ASP A 639 13.61 -6.22 -35.39
C ASP A 639 13.07 -7.53 -34.81
N GLU A 640 13.75 -8.09 -33.82
CA GLU A 640 13.27 -9.29 -33.14
C GLU A 640 12.04 -9.00 -32.29
N VAL A 641 12.02 -7.89 -31.55
CA VAL A 641 10.82 -7.43 -30.83
C VAL A 641 9.64 -7.34 -31.79
N LYS A 642 9.82 -6.65 -32.93
CA LYS A 642 8.79 -6.54 -33.96
C LYS A 642 8.36 -7.90 -34.48
N THR A 643 9.30 -8.81 -34.77
CA THR A 643 9.01 -10.16 -35.25
C THR A 643 8.15 -10.96 -34.26
N ILE A 644 8.47 -10.90 -32.96
CA ILE A 644 7.67 -11.59 -31.93
C ILE A 644 6.29 -10.97 -31.82
N LEU A 645 6.19 -9.63 -31.79
CA LEU A 645 4.92 -8.96 -31.70
C LEU A 645 4.03 -9.25 -32.92
N ASP A 646 4.59 -9.26 -34.13
CA ASP A 646 3.88 -9.61 -35.37
C ASP A 646 3.40 -11.06 -35.38
N ALA A 647 4.16 -11.98 -34.75
CA ALA A 647 3.76 -13.38 -34.62
C ALA A 647 2.63 -13.59 -33.58
N LEU A 648 2.67 -12.88 -32.45
CA LEU A 648 1.69 -13.03 -31.36
C LEU A 648 0.42 -12.19 -31.58
N TRP A 649 0.55 -11.01 -32.20
CA TRP A 649 -0.54 -10.06 -32.49
C TRP A 649 -0.51 -9.58 -33.96
N PRO A 650 -0.86 -10.44 -34.94
CA PRO A 650 -0.89 -10.09 -36.36
C PRO A 650 -2.05 -9.15 -36.77
N GLY A 651 -2.93 -8.77 -35.84
CA GLY A 651 -4.05 -7.85 -36.06
C GLY A 651 -5.45 -8.45 -35.89
N GLY A 652 -5.56 -9.77 -35.72
CA GLY A 652 -6.83 -10.45 -35.40
C GLY A 652 -7.16 -10.47 -33.90
N PRO A 653 -8.45 -10.65 -33.51
CA PRO A 653 -8.86 -10.69 -32.11
C PRO A 653 -8.34 -11.92 -31.35
N VAL A 654 -8.13 -13.04 -32.05
CA VAL A 654 -7.54 -14.27 -31.51
C VAL A 654 -6.56 -14.84 -32.51
N THR A 655 -5.37 -15.21 -32.05
CA THR A 655 -4.30 -15.81 -32.87
C THR A 655 -3.86 -17.13 -32.25
N SER A 656 -3.75 -18.18 -33.05
CA SER A 656 -3.16 -19.45 -32.60
C SER A 656 -1.68 -19.47 -32.93
N VAL A 657 -0.84 -19.75 -31.94
CA VAL A 657 0.62 -19.81 -32.11
C VAL A 657 1.14 -21.08 -31.44
N GLY A 658 1.67 -22.01 -32.24
CA GLY A 658 1.98 -23.35 -31.76
C GLY A 658 0.73 -24.05 -31.20
N LYS A 659 0.81 -24.52 -29.96
CA LYS A 659 -0.30 -25.18 -29.25
C LYS A 659 -1.19 -24.22 -28.46
N GLY A 660 -0.77 -22.97 -28.29
CA GLY A 660 -1.45 -21.97 -27.48
C GLY A 660 -2.20 -20.92 -28.29
N ARG A 661 -2.71 -19.91 -27.59
CA ARG A 661 -3.53 -18.85 -28.17
C ARG A 661 -3.22 -17.50 -27.53
N VAL A 662 -3.32 -16.45 -28.34
CA VAL A 662 -3.23 -15.05 -27.92
C VAL A 662 -4.58 -14.38 -28.19
N PHE A 663 -5.19 -13.81 -27.16
CA PHE A 663 -6.41 -13.00 -27.25
C PHE A 663 -6.04 -11.52 -27.17
N ALA A 664 -6.26 -10.77 -28.25
CA ALA A 664 -5.95 -9.35 -28.35
C ALA A 664 -7.05 -8.50 -27.71
N ALA A 665 -7.13 -8.51 -26.38
CA ALA A 665 -8.19 -7.82 -25.62
C ALA A 665 -7.63 -7.18 -24.34
N ALA A 666 -8.12 -5.97 -24.02
CA ALA A 666 -7.80 -5.29 -22.76
C ALA A 666 -8.63 -5.83 -21.57
N ASP A 667 -9.77 -6.47 -21.84
CA ASP A 667 -10.62 -7.13 -20.85
C ASP A 667 -10.53 -8.65 -21.02
N SER A 668 -10.42 -9.39 -19.92
CA SER A 668 -10.22 -10.84 -19.98
C SER A 668 -11.49 -11.67 -20.10
N THR A 669 -12.68 -11.08 -19.89
CA THR A 669 -13.96 -11.79 -19.75
C THR A 669 -14.27 -12.67 -20.94
N ALA A 670 -14.27 -12.11 -22.15
CA ALA A 670 -14.61 -12.86 -23.37
C ALA A 670 -13.57 -13.95 -23.67
N ALA A 671 -12.29 -13.69 -23.39
CA ALA A 671 -11.22 -14.66 -23.58
C ALA A 671 -11.33 -15.84 -22.60
N LEU A 672 -11.60 -15.57 -21.32
CA LEU A 672 -11.78 -16.60 -20.29
C LEU A 672 -13.04 -17.45 -20.57
N GLN A 673 -14.12 -16.84 -21.07
CA GLN A 673 -15.30 -17.57 -21.56
C GLN A 673 -14.98 -18.44 -22.78
N ALA A 674 -14.20 -17.92 -23.74
CA ALA A 674 -13.83 -18.66 -24.96
C ALA A 674 -12.91 -19.87 -24.67
N ILE A 675 -12.18 -19.87 -23.56
CA ILE A 675 -11.43 -21.05 -23.09
C ILE A 675 -12.24 -21.92 -22.12
N GLN A 676 -13.54 -21.63 -21.95
CA GLN A 676 -14.47 -22.34 -21.08
C GLN A 676 -14.01 -22.39 -19.62
N LEU A 677 -13.36 -21.33 -19.14
CA LEU A 677 -13.01 -21.22 -17.72
C LEU A 677 -14.24 -20.80 -16.92
N ALA A 678 -14.92 -21.78 -16.33
CA ALA A 678 -16.02 -21.53 -15.41
C ALA A 678 -15.50 -20.86 -14.11
N PRO A 679 -16.27 -19.93 -13.51
CA PRO A 679 -15.94 -19.35 -12.22
C PRO A 679 -15.68 -20.42 -11.14
N ASP A 680 -14.74 -20.16 -10.26
CA ASP A 680 -14.43 -21.02 -9.13
C ASP A 680 -15.55 -20.94 -8.08
N PHE A 681 -16.04 -19.73 -7.82
CA PHE A 681 -17.14 -19.43 -6.89
C PHE A 681 -18.16 -18.50 -7.53
N THR A 682 -19.44 -18.78 -7.35
CA THR A 682 -20.55 -17.85 -7.63
C THR A 682 -21.61 -18.00 -6.56
N TYR A 683 -22.59 -17.10 -6.52
CA TYR A 683 -23.75 -17.27 -5.66
C TYR A 683 -24.99 -16.61 -6.27
N THR A 684 -26.16 -17.14 -5.94
CA THR A 684 -27.42 -16.45 -6.21
C THR A 684 -27.53 -15.28 -5.26
N LYS A 685 -27.55 -14.06 -5.79
CA LYS A 685 -27.69 -12.84 -5.00
C LYS A 685 -29.10 -12.78 -4.39
N PRO A 686 -29.28 -12.85 -3.05
CA PRO A 686 -30.60 -12.71 -2.45
C PRO A 686 -31.15 -11.30 -2.60
N ASN A 687 -30.28 -10.29 -2.74
CA ASN A 687 -30.62 -8.91 -3.07
C ASN A 687 -29.72 -8.41 -4.21
N PRO A 688 -30.17 -7.46 -5.06
CA PRO A 688 -29.37 -6.96 -6.18
C PRO A 688 -27.98 -6.41 -5.79
N ASP A 689 -27.89 -5.83 -4.60
CA ASP A 689 -26.68 -5.22 -4.04
C ASP A 689 -25.86 -6.17 -3.15
N SER A 690 -26.25 -7.45 -3.00
CA SER A 690 -25.51 -8.43 -2.20
C SER A 690 -24.05 -8.52 -2.63
N GLN A 691 -23.12 -8.48 -1.66
CA GLN A 691 -21.67 -8.50 -1.89
C GLN A 691 -21.00 -9.55 -1.00
N VAL A 692 -20.63 -10.67 -1.61
CA VAL A 692 -19.87 -11.74 -0.95
C VAL A 692 -18.56 -11.98 -1.70
N MET A 693 -17.45 -11.80 -0.99
CA MET A 693 -16.10 -12.05 -1.51
C MET A 693 -15.56 -13.39 -1.01
N PHE A 694 -14.60 -13.95 -1.74
CA PHE A 694 -13.99 -15.23 -1.39
C PHE A 694 -12.47 -15.29 -1.65
N ILE A 695 -11.81 -16.20 -0.93
CA ILE A 695 -10.50 -16.77 -1.28
C ILE A 695 -10.56 -18.30 -1.12
N HIS A 696 -9.80 -19.03 -1.95
CA HIS A 696 -9.84 -20.48 -2.03
C HIS A 696 -8.46 -21.10 -1.76
N ARG A 697 -8.44 -22.11 -0.88
CA ARG A 697 -7.31 -22.98 -0.57
C ARG A 697 -7.58 -24.41 -1.02
N ARG A 698 -6.69 -24.96 -1.86
CA ARG A 698 -6.62 -26.39 -2.15
C ARG A 698 -5.84 -27.09 -1.05
N LEU A 699 -6.53 -27.97 -0.31
CA LEU A 699 -5.95 -28.79 0.75
C LEU A 699 -5.35 -30.07 0.17
N SER A 700 -4.64 -30.85 0.99
CA SER A 700 -4.15 -32.17 0.59
C SER A 700 -5.26 -33.19 0.38
N ASN A 701 -6.43 -32.98 0.98
CA ASN A 701 -7.57 -33.89 0.95
C ASN A 701 -8.90 -33.21 0.58
N GLY A 702 -8.86 -32.08 -0.13
CA GLY A 702 -10.05 -31.37 -0.61
C GLY A 702 -9.83 -29.86 -0.68
N ASP A 703 -10.85 -29.08 -0.33
CA ASP A 703 -10.90 -27.63 -0.61
C ASP A 703 -11.47 -26.86 0.58
N ALA A 704 -11.02 -25.60 0.75
CA ALA A 704 -11.56 -24.66 1.74
C ALA A 704 -11.73 -23.27 1.13
N TYR A 705 -12.95 -22.76 1.19
CA TYR A 705 -13.31 -21.42 0.73
C TYR A 705 -13.61 -20.53 1.93
N PHE A 706 -12.89 -19.42 2.09
CA PHE A 706 -13.25 -18.38 3.04
C PHE A 706 -14.20 -17.41 2.36
N LEU A 707 -15.40 -17.22 2.91
CA LEU A 707 -16.41 -16.28 2.42
C LEU A 707 -16.59 -15.13 3.42
N SER A 708 -16.77 -13.92 2.92
CA SER A 708 -17.05 -12.72 3.71
C SER A 708 -18.19 -11.93 3.08
N ASN A 709 -19.27 -11.75 3.84
CA ASN A 709 -20.32 -10.78 3.52
C ASN A 709 -19.78 -9.37 3.79
N ARG A 710 -19.85 -8.48 2.80
CA ARG A 710 -19.34 -7.10 2.91
C ARG A 710 -20.41 -6.10 3.34
N LEU A 711 -21.61 -6.55 3.68
CA LEU A 711 -22.75 -5.68 3.96
C LEU A 711 -23.23 -5.76 5.40
N ASP A 712 -23.86 -4.66 5.82
CA ASP A 712 -24.38 -4.50 7.16
C ASP A 712 -25.75 -5.16 7.40
N ARG A 713 -25.94 -6.37 6.87
CA ARG A 713 -27.16 -7.16 7.03
C ARG A 713 -26.87 -8.64 6.92
N ALA A 714 -27.68 -9.46 7.56
CA ALA A 714 -27.60 -10.91 7.38
C ALA A 714 -28.15 -11.30 6.00
N GLU A 715 -27.49 -12.27 5.37
CA GLU A 715 -27.90 -12.84 4.08
C GLU A 715 -27.76 -14.36 4.13
N THR A 716 -28.71 -15.07 3.51
CA THR A 716 -28.54 -16.51 3.22
C THR A 716 -28.36 -16.65 1.72
N ILE A 717 -27.22 -17.16 1.30
CA ILE A 717 -26.87 -17.30 -0.12
C ILE A 717 -26.95 -18.77 -0.55
N ASP A 718 -27.28 -19.00 -1.81
CA ASP A 718 -27.04 -20.28 -2.49
C ASP A 718 -25.69 -20.17 -3.23
N ALA A 719 -24.63 -20.63 -2.55
CA ALA A 719 -23.25 -20.52 -3.01
C ALA A 719 -22.86 -21.73 -3.86
N SER A 720 -22.29 -21.51 -5.04
CA SER A 720 -21.91 -22.55 -6.01
C SER A 720 -20.40 -22.64 -6.18
N PHE A 721 -19.85 -23.82 -5.90
CA PHE A 721 -18.41 -24.10 -5.88
C PHE A 721 -18.03 -25.08 -6.98
N ARG A 722 -16.87 -24.89 -7.59
CA ARG A 722 -16.27 -25.80 -8.58
C ARG A 722 -15.61 -27.03 -7.90
N VAL A 723 -16.40 -27.72 -7.07
CA VAL A 723 -16.02 -28.92 -6.30
C VAL A 723 -17.12 -29.98 -6.47
N ILE A 724 -16.76 -31.24 -6.64
CA ILE A 724 -17.69 -32.38 -6.77
C ILE A 724 -17.27 -33.57 -5.91
N GLY A 725 -18.23 -34.43 -5.57
CA GLY A 725 -17.97 -35.72 -4.90
C GLY A 725 -17.63 -35.62 -3.40
N LEU A 726 -17.66 -34.41 -2.82
CA LEU A 726 -17.34 -34.14 -1.42
C LEU A 726 -18.55 -33.54 -0.68
N LYS A 727 -18.64 -33.83 0.62
CA LYS A 727 -19.61 -33.21 1.54
C LYS A 727 -19.12 -31.82 1.93
N ALA A 728 -20.01 -30.84 1.92
CA ALA A 728 -19.73 -29.49 2.40
C ALA A 728 -19.84 -29.39 3.94
N GLU A 729 -19.02 -28.60 4.60
CA GLU A 729 -19.11 -28.25 6.02
C GLU A 729 -18.99 -26.73 6.17
N LEU A 730 -19.65 -26.14 7.17
CA LEU A 730 -19.50 -24.73 7.53
C LEU A 730 -18.69 -24.65 8.82
N TRP A 731 -17.55 -23.97 8.75
CA TRP A 731 -16.66 -23.78 9.90
C TRP A 731 -16.61 -22.29 10.24
N ASP A 732 -17.07 -21.93 11.43
CA ASP A 732 -17.10 -20.54 11.89
C ASP A 732 -15.80 -20.20 12.63
N PRO A 733 -14.94 -19.32 12.07
CA PRO A 733 -13.70 -18.93 12.74
C PRO A 733 -13.92 -18.16 14.06
N ALA A 734 -15.07 -17.50 14.27
CA ALA A 734 -15.35 -16.76 15.49
C ALA A 734 -15.57 -17.68 16.70
N THR A 735 -16.27 -18.79 16.49
CA THR A 735 -16.63 -19.75 17.55
C THR A 735 -15.78 -21.01 17.55
N GLY A 736 -15.20 -21.38 16.41
CA GLY A 736 -14.56 -22.67 16.19
C GLY A 736 -15.54 -23.82 15.92
N LEU A 737 -16.83 -23.52 15.76
CA LEU A 737 -17.85 -24.51 15.46
C LEU A 737 -17.66 -25.06 14.04
N MET A 738 -17.68 -26.39 13.92
CA MET A 738 -17.70 -27.10 12.64
C MET A 738 -19.05 -27.80 12.51
N ALA A 739 -19.82 -27.43 11.49
CA ALA A 739 -21.18 -27.94 11.29
C ALA A 739 -21.35 -28.53 9.88
N PRO A 740 -22.21 -29.56 9.72
CA PRO A 740 -22.65 -29.99 8.41
C PRO A 740 -23.41 -28.84 7.69
N ALA A 741 -23.25 -28.72 6.38
CA ALA A 741 -23.99 -27.78 5.52
C ALA A 741 -25.11 -28.47 4.70
N ALA A 742 -26.20 -27.78 4.40
CA ALA A 742 -27.12 -28.26 3.37
C ALA A 742 -26.48 -28.06 1.98
N TYR A 743 -26.49 -29.09 1.13
CA TYR A 743 -25.86 -29.00 -0.20
C TYR A 743 -26.57 -29.85 -1.25
N ARG A 744 -26.32 -29.53 -2.53
CA ARG A 744 -26.73 -30.30 -3.71
C ARG A 744 -25.61 -30.29 -4.76
N ILE A 745 -25.36 -31.43 -5.40
CA ILE A 745 -24.33 -31.62 -6.44
C ILE A 745 -25.03 -31.72 -7.79
N GLU A 746 -24.87 -30.69 -8.62
CA GLU A 746 -25.50 -30.53 -9.92
C GLU A 746 -24.45 -30.24 -10.99
N GLY A 747 -24.47 -31.02 -12.07
CA GLY A 747 -23.44 -30.96 -13.10
C GLY A 747 -22.04 -31.15 -12.51
N ASP A 748 -21.19 -30.15 -12.73
CA ASP A 748 -19.79 -30.06 -12.29
C ASP A 748 -19.61 -29.17 -11.04
N ARG A 749 -20.69 -28.88 -10.30
CA ARG A 749 -20.67 -27.96 -9.16
C ARG A 749 -21.38 -28.51 -7.93
N THR A 750 -20.98 -28.01 -6.77
CA THR A 750 -21.71 -28.19 -5.51
C THR A 750 -22.29 -26.86 -5.07
N HIS A 751 -23.59 -26.84 -4.84
CA HIS A 751 -24.33 -25.70 -4.30
C HIS A 751 -24.57 -25.91 -2.81
N VAL A 752 -24.31 -24.88 -2.00
CA VAL A 752 -24.37 -24.91 -0.54
C VAL A 752 -25.19 -23.72 -0.07
N THR A 753 -26.17 -23.97 0.81
CA THR A 753 -26.89 -22.90 1.49
C THR A 753 -26.02 -22.37 2.62
N VAL A 754 -25.59 -21.11 2.53
CA VAL A 754 -24.67 -20.48 3.48
C VAL A 754 -25.36 -19.30 4.17
N PRO A 755 -25.70 -19.41 5.47
CA PRO A 755 -26.10 -18.25 6.25
C PRO A 755 -24.88 -17.41 6.64
N LEU A 756 -24.95 -16.10 6.39
CA LEU A 756 -23.95 -15.11 6.76
C LEU A 756 -24.63 -14.02 7.58
N ASP A 757 -24.11 -13.73 8.77
CA ASP A 757 -24.51 -12.56 9.55
C ASP A 757 -24.15 -11.26 8.82
N ARG A 758 -24.58 -10.10 9.36
CA ARG A 758 -24.03 -8.79 8.99
C ARG A 758 -22.50 -8.82 9.14
N PHE A 759 -21.77 -8.44 8.10
CA PHE A 759 -20.31 -8.60 8.00
C PHE A 759 -19.80 -10.01 8.40
N GLY A 760 -20.63 -11.03 8.17
CA GLY A 760 -20.38 -12.41 8.57
C GLY A 760 -19.32 -13.09 7.70
N THR A 761 -18.61 -14.03 8.29
CA THR A 761 -17.54 -14.80 7.63
C THR A 761 -17.65 -16.27 7.97
N VAL A 762 -17.33 -17.14 7.03
CA VAL A 762 -17.35 -18.60 7.23
C VAL A 762 -16.36 -19.28 6.31
N PHE A 763 -15.83 -20.43 6.73
CA PHE A 763 -15.16 -21.36 5.83
C PHE A 763 -16.16 -22.41 5.34
N VAL A 764 -16.28 -22.57 4.03
CA VAL A 764 -16.95 -23.73 3.42
C VAL A 764 -15.89 -24.76 3.07
N VAL A 765 -15.92 -25.89 3.75
CA VAL A 765 -14.86 -26.92 3.70
C VAL A 765 -15.40 -28.20 3.07
N PHE A 766 -14.64 -28.75 2.12
CA PHE A 766 -14.95 -29.99 1.40
C PHE A 766 -13.81 -30.97 1.62
N ARG A 767 -14.02 -32.05 2.40
CA ARG A 767 -12.96 -33.06 2.66
C ARG A 767 -13.46 -34.49 2.65
N GLN A 768 -14.68 -34.71 3.15
CA GLN A 768 -15.23 -36.05 3.25
C GLN A 768 -15.92 -36.47 1.95
N PRO A 769 -15.70 -37.69 1.45
CA PRO A 769 -16.43 -38.21 0.30
C PRO A 769 -17.95 -38.18 0.52
N ALA A 770 -18.70 -37.77 -0.51
CA ALA A 770 -20.15 -37.77 -0.51
C ALA A 770 -20.74 -39.20 -0.60
N GLY A 771 -19.92 -40.20 -0.93
CA GLY A 771 -20.32 -41.62 -0.94
C GLY A 771 -21.45 -41.93 -1.92
N GLY A 772 -21.52 -41.20 -3.04
CA GLY A 772 -22.61 -41.31 -4.03
C GLY A 772 -23.84 -40.44 -3.73
N GLY A 773 -23.97 -39.87 -2.53
CA GLY A 773 -25.02 -38.93 -2.19
C GLY A 773 -24.88 -37.61 -2.96
N ARG A 774 -25.92 -37.20 -3.68
CA ARG A 774 -25.93 -35.95 -4.47
C ARG A 774 -26.50 -34.74 -3.72
N SER A 775 -27.03 -34.93 -2.51
CA SER A 775 -27.53 -33.83 -1.69
C SER A 775 -27.54 -34.19 -0.22
N ARG A 776 -27.59 -33.16 0.63
CA ARG A 776 -27.93 -33.27 2.05
C ARG A 776 -28.87 -32.12 2.41
N THR A 777 -30.01 -32.46 2.97
CA THR A 777 -30.87 -31.50 3.67
C THR A 777 -30.55 -31.54 5.16
N LEU A 778 -30.73 -30.42 5.85
CA LEU A 778 -30.62 -30.35 7.30
C LEU A 778 -32.02 -30.08 7.89
N PRO A 779 -32.35 -30.61 9.07
CA PRO A 779 -33.55 -30.21 9.78
C PRO A 779 -33.53 -28.70 9.98
N GLN A 780 -34.66 -28.03 9.74
CA GLN A 780 -34.75 -26.63 10.11
C GLN A 780 -34.71 -26.52 11.64
N THR A 781 -34.05 -25.51 12.17
CA THR A 781 -34.08 -25.19 13.60
C THR A 781 -34.91 -23.94 13.82
N SER A 782 -35.57 -23.87 14.98
CA SER A 782 -36.23 -22.66 15.44
C SER A 782 -35.65 -22.22 16.78
N LEU A 783 -35.49 -20.90 16.92
CA LEU A 783 -35.16 -20.26 18.18
C LEU A 783 -36.45 -19.87 18.88
N GLN A 784 -36.72 -20.48 20.03
CA GLN A 784 -37.87 -20.18 20.85
C GLN A 784 -37.43 -19.39 22.09
N THR A 785 -38.05 -18.24 22.35
CA THR A 785 -37.82 -17.49 23.57
C THR A 785 -38.30 -18.32 24.76
N VAL A 786 -37.37 -18.64 25.67
CA VAL A 786 -37.67 -19.28 26.95
C VAL A 786 -38.04 -18.22 27.99
N MET A 787 -37.26 -17.14 28.02
CA MET A 787 -37.41 -16.07 29.01
C MET A 787 -36.79 -14.77 28.47
N GLU A 788 -37.41 -13.63 28.78
CA GLU A 788 -36.78 -12.32 28.70
C GLU A 788 -36.43 -11.83 30.11
N LEU A 789 -35.21 -11.35 30.30
CA LEU A 789 -34.67 -10.98 31.62
C LEU A 789 -35.02 -9.51 31.94
N THR A 790 -36.28 -9.24 32.24
CA THR A 790 -36.83 -7.91 32.60
C THR A 790 -36.67 -7.59 34.09
N GLY A 791 -36.91 -6.34 34.48
CA GLY A 791 -36.79 -5.87 35.87
C GLY A 791 -35.35 -5.53 36.30
N PRO A 792 -35.14 -5.21 37.59
CA PRO A 792 -33.93 -4.57 38.06
C PRO A 792 -32.67 -5.44 37.89
N TRP A 793 -31.56 -4.78 37.61
CA TRP A 793 -30.22 -5.35 37.53
C TRP A 793 -29.32 -4.73 38.58
N GLN A 794 -28.60 -5.57 39.33
CA GLN A 794 -27.51 -5.11 40.19
C GLN A 794 -26.25 -4.95 39.36
N VAL A 795 -25.67 -3.75 39.34
CA VAL A 795 -24.46 -3.44 38.60
C VAL A 795 -23.32 -3.15 39.57
N THR A 796 -22.17 -3.79 39.36
CA THR A 796 -20.90 -3.50 40.05
C THR A 796 -19.92 -2.94 39.04
N PHE A 797 -19.35 -1.77 39.32
CA PHE A 797 -18.39 -1.13 38.42
C PHE A 797 -16.96 -1.47 38.81
N GLN A 798 -16.08 -1.60 37.82
CA GLN A 798 -14.65 -1.74 38.03
C GLN A 798 -14.12 -0.57 38.87
N ALA A 799 -13.36 -0.90 39.93
CA ALA A 799 -12.77 0.09 40.82
C ALA A 799 -11.84 1.07 40.09
N ASP A 800 -11.65 2.25 40.69
CA ASP A 800 -10.77 3.31 40.19
C ASP A 800 -11.10 3.84 38.78
N ARG A 801 -12.38 3.78 38.39
CA ARG A 801 -12.90 4.31 37.11
C ARG A 801 -13.88 5.48 37.27
N GLY A 802 -14.04 5.97 38.49
CA GLY A 802 -14.87 7.14 38.83
C GLY A 802 -16.36 6.88 39.01
N ALA A 803 -16.86 5.69 38.65
CA ALA A 803 -18.20 5.24 39.00
C ALA A 803 -18.30 4.82 40.49
N PRO A 804 -19.51 4.82 41.09
CA PRO A 804 -19.75 4.19 42.39
C PRO A 804 -19.40 2.70 42.35
N ALA A 805 -19.16 2.08 43.52
CA ALA A 805 -18.87 0.65 43.59
C ALA A 805 -20.03 -0.20 43.00
N THR A 806 -21.27 0.18 43.32
CA THR A 806 -22.48 -0.51 42.89
C THR A 806 -23.61 0.46 42.57
N ALA A 807 -24.50 0.10 41.64
CA ALA A 807 -25.76 0.79 41.38
C ALA A 807 -26.86 -0.22 40.96
N THR A 808 -28.12 0.16 41.14
CA THR A 808 -29.27 -0.62 40.66
C THR A 808 -29.86 0.04 39.43
N PHE A 809 -30.06 -0.73 38.37
CA PHE A 809 -30.70 -0.29 37.13
C PHE A 809 -32.06 -0.96 37.00
N GLU A 810 -33.15 -0.22 37.23
CA GLU A 810 -34.52 -0.74 37.10
C GLU A 810 -34.81 -1.27 35.70
N THR A 811 -34.24 -0.59 34.69
CA THR A 811 -34.21 -1.02 33.30
C THR A 811 -32.80 -0.86 32.74
N LEU A 812 -32.47 -1.67 31.73
CA LEU A 812 -31.23 -1.51 30.98
C LEU A 812 -31.25 -0.16 30.25
N ALA A 813 -30.17 0.60 30.36
CA ALA A 813 -30.07 1.96 29.87
C ALA A 813 -28.64 2.31 29.46
N ASP A 814 -28.52 3.29 28.56
CA ASP A 814 -27.23 3.83 28.14
C ASP A 814 -26.62 4.65 29.28
N PHE A 815 -25.37 4.37 29.62
CA PHE A 815 -24.68 5.12 30.68
C PHE A 815 -24.61 6.61 30.38
N ARG A 816 -24.57 7.03 29.11
CA ARG A 816 -24.53 8.46 28.73
C ARG A 816 -25.67 9.29 29.30
N GLU A 817 -26.83 8.66 29.50
CA GLU A 817 -28.03 9.32 29.99
C GLU A 817 -28.11 9.31 31.54
N ASN A 818 -27.17 8.65 32.21
CA ASN A 818 -27.17 8.55 33.66
C ASN A 818 -26.86 9.92 34.30
N PRO A 819 -27.60 10.34 35.35
CA PRO A 819 -27.35 11.60 36.05
C PRO A 819 -26.05 11.57 36.87
N ASP A 820 -25.57 10.41 37.32
CA ASP A 820 -24.30 10.28 38.04
C ASP A 820 -23.13 10.44 37.04
N PRO A 821 -22.28 11.47 37.17
CA PRO A 821 -21.14 11.68 36.27
C PRO A 821 -20.13 10.53 36.32
N GLY A 822 -20.02 9.82 37.45
CA GLY A 822 -19.19 8.63 37.58
C GLY A 822 -19.62 7.52 36.63
N VAL A 823 -20.93 7.30 36.52
CA VAL A 823 -21.53 6.32 35.60
C VAL A 823 -21.54 6.86 34.16
N ARG A 824 -21.93 8.12 33.96
CA ARG A 824 -22.00 8.77 32.63
C ARG A 824 -20.69 8.69 31.85
N TYR A 825 -19.59 8.95 32.54
CA TYR A 825 -18.25 8.94 31.96
C TYR A 825 -17.47 7.66 32.32
N PHE A 826 -18.15 6.59 32.72
CA PHE A 826 -17.48 5.33 33.03
C PHE A 826 -16.78 4.75 31.79
N SER A 827 -15.57 4.23 31.98
CA SER A 827 -14.90 3.35 31.02
C SER A 827 -14.24 2.18 31.75
N GLY A 828 -14.56 0.94 31.37
CA GLY A 828 -14.07 -0.27 32.01
C GLY A 828 -15.13 -1.37 32.02
N ILE A 829 -15.08 -2.23 33.05
CA ILE A 829 -15.99 -3.37 33.19
C ILE A 829 -17.16 -3.03 34.14
N ALA A 830 -18.39 -3.10 33.64
CA ALA A 830 -19.61 -3.05 34.44
C ALA A 830 -20.23 -4.45 34.51
N THR A 831 -20.30 -5.04 35.71
CA THR A 831 -20.81 -6.38 35.95
C THR A 831 -22.27 -6.33 36.36
N TYR A 832 -23.15 -6.70 35.43
CA TYR A 832 -24.59 -6.83 35.64
C TYR A 832 -24.88 -8.21 36.20
N SER A 833 -25.65 -8.30 37.29
CA SER A 833 -25.99 -9.57 37.90
C SER A 833 -27.49 -9.73 38.12
N LYS A 834 -27.99 -10.94 37.87
CA LYS A 834 -29.40 -11.29 38.07
C LYS A 834 -29.55 -12.78 38.35
N ASP A 835 -30.43 -13.11 39.28
CA ASP A 835 -30.89 -14.48 39.51
C ASP A 835 -32.13 -14.76 38.67
N VAL A 836 -32.17 -15.91 38.01
CA VAL A 836 -33.28 -16.33 37.14
C VAL A 836 -33.72 -17.75 37.46
N GLN A 837 -35.00 -18.03 37.29
CA GLN A 837 -35.57 -19.35 37.48
C GLN A 837 -35.87 -19.98 36.12
N LEU A 838 -35.11 -21.00 35.72
CA LEU A 838 -35.27 -21.66 34.43
C LEU A 838 -36.11 -22.94 34.55
N PRO A 839 -36.98 -23.23 33.57
CA PRO A 839 -37.66 -24.52 33.50
C PRO A 839 -36.65 -25.64 33.23
N ALA A 840 -37.08 -26.89 33.41
CA ALA A 840 -36.27 -28.03 32.97
C ALA A 840 -36.05 -27.95 31.44
N LEU A 841 -34.78 -27.92 31.03
CA LEU A 841 -34.37 -27.86 29.63
C LEU A 841 -34.10 -29.28 29.14
N ARG A 842 -34.45 -29.57 27.87
CA ARG A 842 -34.18 -30.89 27.27
C ARG A 842 -32.67 -31.11 27.17
N ALA A 843 -32.21 -32.29 27.56
CA ALA A 843 -30.82 -32.68 27.38
C ALA A 843 -30.44 -32.62 25.89
N GLY A 844 -29.32 -31.96 25.58
CA GLY A 844 -28.80 -31.81 24.21
C GLY A 844 -29.38 -30.66 23.38
N ALA A 845 -30.29 -29.84 23.92
CA ALA A 845 -30.72 -28.61 23.23
C ALA A 845 -29.68 -27.49 23.41
N HIS A 846 -29.41 -26.71 22.36
CA HIS A 846 -28.63 -25.48 22.48
C HIS A 846 -29.47 -24.41 23.19
N VAL A 847 -28.88 -23.79 24.21
CA VAL A 847 -29.53 -22.74 25.01
C VAL A 847 -28.65 -21.51 24.88
N TRP A 848 -29.22 -20.45 24.34
CA TRP A 848 -28.49 -19.26 23.98
C TRP A 848 -28.90 -18.10 24.89
N LEU A 849 -27.93 -17.40 25.48
CA LEU A 849 -28.17 -16.08 26.06
C LEU A 849 -27.89 -15.03 24.99
N ASP A 850 -28.93 -14.35 24.52
CA ASP A 850 -28.87 -13.23 23.59
C ASP A 850 -28.92 -11.93 24.38
N LEU A 851 -27.88 -11.12 24.26
CA LEU A 851 -27.70 -9.90 25.03
C LEU A 851 -28.41 -8.69 24.39
N GLY A 852 -29.03 -8.87 23.21
CA GLY A 852 -29.53 -7.78 22.41
C GLY A 852 -28.38 -6.87 21.97
N GLN A 853 -28.47 -5.59 22.29
CA GLN A 853 -27.40 -4.63 22.03
C GLN A 853 -26.44 -4.52 23.23
N VAL A 854 -25.14 -4.58 22.93
CA VAL A 854 -24.03 -4.38 23.86
C VAL A 854 -23.09 -3.32 23.26
N ASN A 855 -22.63 -2.38 24.07
CA ASN A 855 -21.63 -1.38 23.66
C ASN A 855 -20.41 -1.46 24.60
N ASP A 856 -19.31 -2.13 24.24
CA ASP A 856 -18.97 -2.70 22.91
C ASP A 856 -18.84 -4.24 22.91
N LEU A 857 -18.60 -4.88 24.05
CA LEU A 857 -18.61 -6.35 24.19
C LEU A 857 -19.00 -6.80 25.59
N ALA A 858 -19.33 -8.08 25.76
CA ALA A 858 -19.69 -8.62 27.07
C ALA A 858 -19.19 -10.05 27.30
N GLU A 859 -18.60 -10.29 28.46
CA GLU A 859 -18.28 -11.63 28.94
C GLU A 859 -19.43 -12.17 29.81
N VAL A 860 -19.88 -13.39 29.54
CA VAL A 860 -21.01 -14.02 30.22
C VAL A 860 -20.53 -15.08 31.18
N TRP A 861 -21.05 -15.04 32.40
CA TRP A 861 -20.83 -16.01 33.45
C TRP A 861 -22.17 -16.57 33.92
N VAL A 862 -22.23 -17.88 34.11
CA VAL A 862 -23.40 -18.60 34.59
C VAL A 862 -22.98 -19.50 35.74
N ASN A 863 -23.61 -19.35 36.90
CA ASN A 863 -23.32 -20.14 38.10
C ASN A 863 -21.82 -20.16 38.46
N GLY A 864 -21.14 -19.01 38.33
CA GLY A 864 -19.72 -18.85 38.64
C GLY A 864 -18.74 -19.34 37.56
N LYS A 865 -19.23 -19.75 36.38
CA LYS A 865 -18.40 -20.22 35.26
C LYS A 865 -18.50 -19.28 34.06
N SER A 866 -17.36 -18.81 33.54
CA SER A 866 -17.31 -18.10 32.25
C SER A 866 -17.70 -19.05 31.11
N VAL A 867 -18.67 -18.62 30.30
CA VAL A 867 -19.24 -19.42 29.19
C VAL A 867 -18.95 -18.82 27.82
N GLY A 868 -18.36 -17.63 27.77
CA GLY A 868 -17.89 -17.01 26.53
C GLY A 868 -17.99 -15.48 26.55
N THR A 869 -17.52 -14.86 25.47
CA THR A 869 -17.59 -13.41 25.28
C THR A 869 -18.29 -13.10 23.96
N ALA A 870 -19.36 -12.32 24.03
CA ALA A 870 -20.02 -11.76 22.87
C ALA A 870 -19.29 -10.48 22.44
N TRP A 871 -18.47 -10.58 21.40
CA TRP A 871 -17.64 -9.48 20.87
C TRP A 871 -18.09 -8.96 19.50
N LYS A 872 -19.07 -9.62 18.88
CA LYS A 872 -19.71 -9.22 17.62
C LYS A 872 -21.22 -9.53 17.68
N PRO A 873 -22.06 -8.86 16.87
CA PRO A 873 -23.42 -9.29 16.63
C PRO A 873 -23.48 -10.63 15.84
N PRO A 874 -24.58 -11.38 15.99
CA PRO A 874 -25.51 -11.27 17.12
C PRO A 874 -24.78 -11.53 18.44
N TYR A 875 -25.02 -10.69 19.46
CA TYR A 875 -24.30 -10.75 20.74
C TYR A 875 -24.87 -11.89 21.59
N ARG A 876 -24.44 -13.12 21.26
CA ARG A 876 -25.03 -14.34 21.78
C ARG A 876 -23.96 -15.31 22.25
N VAL A 877 -24.22 -15.99 23.36
CA VAL A 877 -23.34 -17.01 23.96
C VAL A 877 -24.14 -18.28 24.26
N ASP A 878 -23.58 -19.45 23.97
CA ASP A 878 -24.19 -20.73 24.36
C ASP A 878 -23.97 -20.94 25.88
N ILE A 879 -25.07 -21.04 26.61
CA ILE A 879 -25.09 -21.22 28.07
C ILE A 879 -25.56 -22.62 28.46
N GLY A 880 -25.91 -23.48 27.50
CA GLY A 880 -26.55 -24.77 27.73
C GLY A 880 -25.75 -25.71 28.63
N SER A 881 -24.43 -25.63 28.58
CA SER A 881 -23.53 -26.44 29.42
C SER A 881 -23.38 -25.96 30.86
N ALA A 882 -23.91 -24.78 31.20
CA ALA A 882 -23.74 -24.15 32.51
C ALA A 882 -25.06 -23.88 33.26
N VAL A 883 -26.18 -23.81 32.55
CA VAL A 883 -27.50 -23.66 33.17
C VAL A 883 -28.02 -24.96 33.77
N VAL A 884 -28.77 -24.84 34.85
CA VAL A 884 -29.48 -25.96 35.51
C VAL A 884 -30.97 -25.68 35.58
N ALA A 885 -31.79 -26.71 35.79
CA ALA A 885 -33.19 -26.51 36.10
C ALA A 885 -33.32 -25.79 37.45
N GLY A 886 -34.15 -24.76 37.50
CA GLY A 886 -34.37 -23.95 38.69
C GLY A 886 -33.49 -22.71 38.74
N ALA A 887 -32.91 -22.41 39.92
CA ALA A 887 -32.21 -21.16 40.16
C ALA A 887 -30.86 -21.11 39.45
N ASN A 888 -30.59 -20.02 38.72
CA ASN A 888 -29.33 -19.75 38.06
C ASN A 888 -28.90 -18.31 38.31
N ARG A 889 -27.62 -18.11 38.62
CA ARG A 889 -27.01 -16.79 38.68
C ARG A 889 -26.40 -16.45 37.32
N ILE A 890 -26.85 -15.35 36.73
CA ILE A 890 -26.33 -14.81 35.47
C ILE A 890 -25.54 -13.54 35.79
N GLU A 891 -24.28 -13.48 35.34
CA GLU A 891 -23.46 -12.29 35.40
C GLU A 891 -22.98 -11.92 33.99
N ILE A 892 -23.16 -10.66 33.62
CA ILE A 892 -22.77 -10.11 32.30
C ILE A 892 -21.80 -8.97 32.57
N LYS A 893 -20.54 -9.18 32.24
CA LYS A 893 -19.48 -8.18 32.33
C LYS A 893 -19.44 -7.38 31.04
N ALA A 894 -20.20 -6.30 30.97
CA ALA A 894 -20.21 -5.39 29.81
C ALA A 894 -18.98 -4.48 29.86
N VAL A 895 -18.28 -4.37 28.72
CA VAL A 895 -17.04 -3.61 28.59
C VAL A 895 -17.18 -2.59 27.48
N ASN A 896 -16.96 -1.32 27.82
CA ASN A 896 -16.95 -0.20 26.88
C ASN A 896 -15.52 0.33 26.70
N LEU A 897 -15.34 1.38 25.90
CA LEU A 897 -14.04 1.93 25.54
C LEU A 897 -13.61 3.11 26.41
N TRP A 898 -12.31 3.43 26.41
CA TRP A 898 -11.72 4.54 27.18
C TRP A 898 -12.26 5.95 26.83
N VAL A 899 -12.90 6.10 25.67
CA VAL A 899 -13.39 7.40 25.15
C VAL A 899 -14.17 8.19 26.19
N ASN A 900 -15.15 7.57 26.86
CA ASN A 900 -16.03 8.29 27.78
C ASN A 900 -15.30 8.80 29.02
N ARG A 901 -14.39 7.99 29.61
CA ARG A 901 -13.60 8.41 30.77
C ARG A 901 -12.58 9.47 30.41
N LEU A 902 -11.96 9.40 29.23
CA LEU A 902 -11.07 10.46 28.73
C LEU A 902 -11.83 11.80 28.58
N ILE A 903 -13.04 11.79 28.02
CA ILE A 903 -13.92 12.98 27.94
C ILE A 903 -14.32 13.46 29.34
N GLY A 904 -14.60 12.52 30.25
CA GLY A 904 -14.96 12.81 31.63
C GLY A 904 -13.83 13.48 32.42
N ASP A 905 -12.57 13.11 32.16
CA ASP A 905 -11.40 13.63 32.87
C ASP A 905 -10.99 15.05 32.44
N VAL A 906 -11.58 15.56 31.34
CA VAL A 906 -11.37 16.93 30.84
C VAL A 906 -12.59 17.84 31.05
N GLN A 907 -13.62 17.37 31.75
CA GLN A 907 -14.78 18.21 32.06
C GLN A 907 -14.39 19.39 32.99
N PRO A 908 -15.05 20.56 32.87
CA PRO A 908 -14.82 21.69 33.78
C PRO A 908 -15.01 21.29 35.25
N GLY A 909 -14.06 21.66 36.11
CA GLY A 909 -14.13 21.42 37.55
C GLY A 909 -13.66 20.04 38.03
N VAL A 910 -13.23 19.14 37.12
CA VAL A 910 -12.66 17.84 37.51
C VAL A 910 -11.25 18.00 38.05
N THR A 911 -11.04 17.64 39.32
CA THR A 911 -9.74 17.72 40.01
C THR A 911 -9.04 16.37 40.12
N ARG A 912 -9.79 15.26 40.04
CA ARG A 912 -9.26 13.88 40.07
C ARG A 912 -9.41 13.24 38.70
N LYS A 913 -8.29 12.94 38.04
CA LYS A 913 -8.23 12.17 36.79
C LYS A 913 -8.06 10.67 37.05
N TYR A 914 -8.86 9.86 36.39
CA TYR A 914 -8.80 8.39 36.45
C TYR A 914 -7.88 7.80 35.38
N THR A 915 -7.68 8.52 34.29
CA THR A 915 -6.82 8.13 33.17
C THR A 915 -5.39 8.64 33.33
N PHE A 916 -4.49 8.04 32.56
CA PHE A 916 -3.18 8.57 32.23
C PHE A 916 -2.96 8.42 30.73
N THR A 917 -2.63 9.51 30.07
CA THR A 917 -2.14 9.52 28.70
C THR A 917 -0.76 10.15 28.68
N TRP A 918 0.15 9.71 27.81
CA TRP A 918 1.48 10.34 27.70
C TRP A 918 1.41 11.84 27.35
N ALA A 919 0.27 12.31 26.84
CA ALA A 919 -0.05 13.73 26.61
C ALA A 919 -0.24 14.56 27.90
N ASP A 920 -0.43 13.94 29.07
CA ASP A 920 -0.61 14.61 30.34
C ASP A 920 0.72 15.23 30.84
N GLY A 921 1.09 16.39 30.27
CA GLY A 921 2.05 17.31 30.89
C GLY A 921 3.25 17.75 30.05
N LYS A 922 3.50 17.20 28.85
CA LYS A 922 4.52 17.72 27.91
C LYS A 922 4.15 17.42 26.45
N PRO A 923 4.44 18.32 25.49
CA PRO A 923 4.44 17.95 24.08
C PRO A 923 5.48 16.83 23.84
N LEU A 924 5.13 15.83 23.03
CA LEU A 924 6.09 14.85 22.53
C LEU A 924 7.29 15.59 21.90
N PRO A 925 8.51 15.03 21.99
CA PRO A 925 9.63 15.50 21.18
C PRO A 925 9.23 15.53 19.70
N VAL A 926 9.55 16.63 19.03
CA VAL A 926 9.31 16.82 17.60
C VAL A 926 10.02 15.67 16.85
N GLY A 927 9.26 14.78 16.22
CA GLY A 927 9.81 13.66 15.44
C GLY A 927 9.01 12.36 15.45
N VAL A 928 8.11 12.15 16.42
CA VAL A 928 7.30 10.91 16.55
C VAL A 928 5.85 11.08 16.03
N GLY A 929 5.45 12.30 15.65
CA GLY A 929 4.16 12.55 15.01
C GLY A 929 4.31 12.68 13.50
N GLY A 930 3.52 11.93 12.74
CA GLY A 930 3.39 12.11 11.29
C GLY A 930 3.22 13.58 10.90
N ARG A 931 3.70 13.94 9.69
CA ARG A 931 3.68 15.29 9.10
C ARG A 931 2.38 16.04 9.40
N GLY A 932 2.39 16.85 10.46
CA GLY A 932 1.17 17.51 10.93
C GLY A 932 1.25 18.24 12.26
N GLY A 933 2.36 18.18 13.01
CA GLY A 933 2.64 19.12 14.11
C GLY A 933 1.61 19.15 15.25
N ARG A 934 0.68 18.19 15.32
CA ARG A 934 -0.14 17.98 16.52
C ARG A 934 0.60 16.95 17.35
N GLY A 935 1.42 17.43 18.28
CA GLY A 935 1.90 16.58 19.37
C GLY A 935 0.72 15.84 20.02
N ALA A 936 0.97 14.66 20.57
CA ALA A 936 -0.02 13.94 21.37
C ALA A 936 -0.50 14.85 22.52
N GLY A 937 -1.57 15.60 22.26
CA GLY A 937 -2.40 16.25 23.26
C GLY A 937 -3.50 15.28 23.68
N MET A 938 -4.31 15.67 24.68
CA MET A 938 -5.53 14.93 25.03
C MET A 938 -6.35 14.68 23.75
N PRO A 939 -6.67 13.42 23.41
CA PRO A 939 -7.32 13.09 22.14
C PRO A 939 -8.77 13.58 22.06
N TYR A 940 -9.35 13.94 23.21
CA TYR A 940 -10.73 14.38 23.34
C TYR A 940 -10.84 15.70 24.11
N ARG A 941 -11.86 16.47 23.78
CA ARG A 941 -12.25 17.73 24.45
C ARG A 941 -13.49 17.50 25.31
N ALA A 942 -13.79 18.44 26.22
CA ALA A 942 -14.96 18.36 27.09
C ALA A 942 -16.29 18.27 26.32
N ASP A 943 -16.35 18.86 25.12
CA ASP A 943 -17.50 18.87 24.22
C ASP A 943 -17.50 17.72 23.19
N SER A 944 -16.51 16.81 23.25
CA SER A 944 -16.50 15.63 22.39
C SER A 944 -17.69 14.71 22.71
N PRO A 945 -18.33 14.10 21.69
CA PRO A 945 -19.50 13.26 21.91
C PRO A 945 -19.14 11.98 22.66
N LEU A 946 -19.95 11.62 23.66
CA LEU A 946 -19.84 10.33 24.34
C LEU A 946 -20.31 9.17 23.46
N ARG A 947 -19.67 8.02 23.63
CA ARG A 947 -20.06 6.75 23.01
C ARG A 947 -21.14 6.04 23.84
N ALA A 948 -22.06 5.38 23.15
CA ALA A 948 -23.02 4.49 23.80
C ALA A 948 -22.28 3.46 24.65
N SER A 949 -22.82 3.15 25.83
CA SER A 949 -22.11 2.34 26.81
C SER A 949 -23.04 1.54 27.69
N GLY A 950 -22.61 0.32 28.04
CA GLY A 950 -23.32 -0.58 28.92
C GLY A 950 -24.09 -1.67 28.18
N LEU A 951 -24.87 -2.43 28.93
CA LEU A 951 -25.78 -3.45 28.42
C LEU A 951 -27.13 -2.80 28.09
N MET A 952 -27.50 -2.78 26.81
CA MET A 952 -28.73 -2.15 26.34
C MET A 952 -29.89 -3.13 26.23
N GLY A 953 -29.60 -4.41 25.98
CA GLY A 953 -30.64 -5.44 25.87
C GLY A 953 -31.47 -5.33 24.57
N PRO A 954 -32.68 -5.91 24.56
CA PRO A 954 -33.24 -6.76 25.61
C PRO A 954 -32.46 -8.08 25.74
N VAL A 955 -32.25 -8.53 26.98
CA VAL A 955 -31.56 -9.80 27.27
C VAL A 955 -32.57 -10.94 27.28
N ARG A 956 -32.34 -11.96 26.46
CA ARG A 956 -33.26 -13.08 26.25
C ARG A 956 -32.53 -14.40 26.31
N ILE A 957 -33.19 -15.43 26.84
CA ILE A 957 -32.75 -16.82 26.76
C ILE A 957 -33.58 -17.49 25.67
N PHE A 958 -32.89 -18.00 24.65
CA PHE A 958 -33.48 -18.80 23.58
C PHE A 958 -33.15 -20.27 23.77
N ARG A 959 -34.08 -21.13 23.39
CA ARG A 959 -33.84 -22.54 23.14
C ARG A 959 -33.88 -22.76 21.64
N GLU A 960 -32.82 -23.36 21.10
CA GLU A 960 -32.82 -23.87 19.73
C GLU A 960 -33.34 -25.30 19.71
N SER A 961 -34.27 -25.60 18.82
CA SER A 961 -34.81 -26.95 18.66
C SER A 961 -35.09 -27.24 17.18
N PRO A 962 -34.93 -28.50 16.72
CA PRO A 962 -35.43 -28.90 15.41
C PRO A 962 -36.92 -28.57 15.29
N LEU A 963 -37.31 -28.02 14.15
CA LEU A 963 -38.70 -27.75 13.77
C LEU A 963 -39.48 -29.03 13.51
#